data_AF-A0A8D0FQQ1-F1
#
_entry.id   AF-A0A8D0FQQ1-F1
#
_cell.length_a   1.000
_cell.length_b   1.000
_cell.length_c   1.000
_cell.angle_alpha   90.00
_cell.angle_beta   90.00
_cell.angle_gamma   90.00
#
_symmetry.space_group_name_H-M   'P 1'
#
loop_
_entity.id
_entity.type
_entity.pdbx_description
1 polymer ?
#
loop_
_entity_poly.entity_id
_entity_poly.type
_entity_poly.pdbx_seq_one_letter_code
_entity_poly.pdbx_strand_id
1 'polypeptide(L)'
;FLSLLCLHIEDPGCFWVTMKGCGPYVVDEVEYTNLNAEMNQFYDKSYEDVDDVKPLMVEEGQICVVFSEDLKCWCRAVIKSIMYCMDHYQTECFLVDYAKNIFVKTKDIRVALEAFMQIPYRAKKCRLYRTKPVTLHMDFCENTAKIVPAKRWDSAAIQYFQNLLKATTQMKVKLCAVEDNTFDVFLYGTIKDEKVCINDDLVSKNFAHFEEAKENTGSSADYQENRTSLSVESLPVKTVNPALAFRPVLFQEKVSTDLETGGNCVCQKQSYMQSKTLLKRNFVFLSNKIEPSSVLETAPLFDDLKKELTRKKRLGPNFTESYCWPPVARGCDVVAISYHGNDPFLYIPPILTFLQLGSCYKALPNSNGPLALILCPGWKKAQLVFELLQTYERCCRQLHPMLIILGQKKEEALSVKIQECEVIVTTPYSLLRLFEHHSLLFCRLCHLVLDEVEVLFSDAAEQVFTILDCYKKDVSEEYSAHQIVAVGTRWNKHIARLIKEFMNGPYIVITTIEEASIYGNVQQVVRSCMNSERISVLLKILDFTHNNLQKVLVFTNTVNEAEMIHKALKNNSIFSLKLHKESEFNFKYILEQWTKKSNSGTHVVLVLTDDCMQYLGIMDATCVVHFGFPSPRIFGQRLHSISDNFCNDSSVDQEYTKARSVILLTENSECHELGILRYLQHAEAEIPPELHDFTAKMLEAEEDQKFSRPLCAYLKTFGICKNRTVCPDRHQINLQIDVPQNIPDKIIQTPGYVTILPLHIVNATNYFGRIVDKQEDQYTNLAEEINEYFKKPSSKISVKNVEKLAFYGLCEKTLFHRVQVVEISPKEEENLFFNVKIKYIDEGRISQVQSYHLLHLPARFQCLPPQAVEFIVCRVKPIDNEIEWNPKVTRYICHKIKGKLHEAKIVHTLGNTAWVDPMVRLTRLSGFKMLVNEYNVRSEILSTGLGTDNPEHITQLQKLYRHRKVLDHAKNLNPLKIPSLESVKLLFDVDSQVYDENMETMQIVTFCYDQWIFSMLMSQCSRAYCWCLYNCRVQAGKRKQFTLKGLGPYISLIWLHDGFRSNSTVQFFPCLVNF
;
A
#
# COMPACT_ATOMS: atom_id res chain seq x y z
N PHE A 1 -15.09 22.73 66.32
CA PHE A 1 -15.38 23.48 65.08
C PHE A 1 -15.18 24.95 65.36
N LEU A 2 -14.54 25.69 64.45
CA LEU A 2 -14.40 27.15 64.53
C LEU A 2 -15.39 27.80 63.55
N SER A 3 -15.86 29.01 63.85
CA SER A 3 -16.65 29.82 62.90
C SER A 3 -15.70 30.65 62.04
N LEU A 4 -16.01 30.85 60.77
CA LEU A 4 -15.14 31.60 59.84
C LEU A 4 -15.85 32.79 59.19
N LEU A 5 -15.04 33.76 58.76
CA LEU A 5 -15.38 34.73 57.73
C LEU A 5 -14.32 34.65 56.62
N CYS A 6 -14.74 34.45 55.37
CA CYS A 6 -13.83 34.38 54.22
C CYS A 6 -13.37 35.79 53.81
N LEU A 7 -12.08 35.96 53.50
CA LEU A 7 -11.47 37.21 53.04
C LEU A 7 -11.19 37.20 51.54
N HIS A 8 -10.49 36.17 51.06
CA HIS A 8 -10.02 36.05 49.67
C HIS A 8 -10.10 34.59 49.19
N ILE A 9 -10.34 34.37 47.90
CA ILE A 9 -10.48 33.03 47.30
C ILE A 9 -9.73 33.03 45.98
N GLU A 10 -8.63 32.27 45.92
CA GLU A 10 -7.92 31.99 44.66
C GLU A 10 -8.57 30.76 44.00
N ASP A 11 -8.57 29.63 44.71
CA ASP A 11 -9.31 28.41 44.36
C ASP A 11 -9.62 27.57 45.63
N PRO A 12 -10.35 26.44 45.58
CA PRO A 12 -10.62 25.63 46.78
C PRO A 12 -9.36 24.97 47.41
N GLY A 13 -8.24 24.95 46.71
CA GLY A 13 -6.91 24.61 47.23
C GLY A 13 -6.13 25.81 47.80
N CYS A 14 -6.62 27.04 47.67
CA CYS A 14 -6.03 28.24 48.25
C CYS A 14 -7.06 29.35 48.49
N PHE A 15 -7.51 29.50 49.75
CA PHE A 15 -8.40 30.58 50.18
C PHE A 15 -8.02 31.09 51.57
N TRP A 16 -8.39 32.33 51.90
CA TRP A 16 -7.97 33.03 53.11
C TRP A 16 -9.17 33.40 53.97
N VAL A 17 -9.05 33.21 55.28
CA VAL A 17 -10.16 33.38 56.24
C VAL A 17 -9.68 34.04 57.53
N THR A 18 -10.60 34.69 58.26
CA THR A 18 -10.44 34.95 59.69
C THR A 18 -11.17 33.88 60.49
N MET A 19 -10.59 33.45 61.62
CA MET A 19 -11.19 32.46 62.52
C MET A 19 -11.81 33.15 63.73
N LYS A 20 -13.00 32.69 64.15
CA LYS A 20 -13.73 33.22 65.32
C LYS A 20 -14.20 32.09 66.24
N GLY A 21 -13.98 32.26 67.54
CA GLY A 21 -14.25 31.28 68.59
C GLY A 21 -13.10 31.20 69.60
N CYS A 22 -13.03 30.13 70.40
CA CYS A 22 -11.91 29.89 71.31
C CYS A 22 -10.97 28.83 70.72
N GLY A 23 -9.66 29.12 70.68
CA GLY A 23 -8.62 28.16 70.26
C GLY A 23 -7.30 28.86 69.90
N PRO A 24 -6.16 28.13 69.89
CA PRO A 24 -4.81 28.70 69.82
C PRO A 24 -4.44 29.35 68.46
N TYR A 25 -5.34 29.34 67.49
CA TYR A 25 -5.15 29.96 66.17
C TYR A 25 -6.10 31.13 65.91
N VAL A 26 -7.01 31.42 66.84
CA VAL A 26 -7.87 32.60 66.80
C VAL A 26 -7.08 33.78 67.37
N VAL A 27 -7.09 34.91 66.65
CA VAL A 27 -6.63 36.19 67.17
C VAL A 27 -7.82 36.83 67.88
N ASP A 28 -7.64 37.29 69.12
CA ASP A 28 -8.70 38.00 69.82
C ASP A 28 -8.98 39.36 69.15
N GLU A 29 -10.27 39.66 68.95
CA GLU A 29 -10.67 40.87 68.22
C GLU A 29 -10.44 42.14 69.07
N VAL A 30 -10.49 42.07 70.40
CA VAL A 30 -10.19 43.21 71.28
C VAL A 30 -8.68 43.48 71.27
N GLU A 31 -7.86 42.45 71.48
CA GLU A 31 -6.39 42.57 71.39
C GLU A 31 -5.95 43.11 70.01
N TYR A 32 -6.54 42.60 68.91
CA TYR A 32 -6.25 43.09 67.57
C TYR A 32 -6.70 44.54 67.35
N THR A 33 -7.89 44.95 67.84
CA THR A 33 -8.32 46.35 67.69
C THR A 33 -7.46 47.32 68.48
N ASN A 34 -7.01 46.94 69.69
CA ASN A 34 -6.08 47.74 70.48
C ASN A 34 -4.72 47.86 69.77
N LEU A 35 -4.12 46.72 69.36
CA LEU A 35 -2.87 46.69 68.59
C LEU A 35 -2.94 47.55 67.33
N ASN A 36 -4.03 47.44 66.56
CA ASN A 36 -4.22 48.21 65.33
C ASN A 36 -4.39 49.71 65.62
N ALA A 37 -5.07 50.09 66.71
CA ALA A 37 -5.20 51.49 67.11
C ALA A 37 -3.87 52.10 67.59
N GLU A 38 -3.13 51.38 68.44
CA GLU A 38 -1.79 51.79 68.92
C GLU A 38 -0.78 51.90 67.76
N MET A 39 -0.75 50.89 66.88
CA MET A 39 0.10 50.87 65.70
C MET A 39 -0.18 52.05 64.76
N ASN A 40 -1.46 52.35 64.48
CA ASN A 40 -1.81 53.51 63.66
C ASN A 40 -1.46 54.82 64.35
N GLN A 41 -1.79 54.99 65.63
CA GLN A 41 -1.43 56.19 66.39
C GLN A 41 0.10 56.41 66.48
N PHE A 42 0.89 55.33 66.45
CA PHE A 42 2.34 55.40 66.38
C PHE A 42 2.82 55.88 65.00
N TYR A 43 2.52 55.14 63.92
CA TYR A 43 3.06 55.48 62.60
C TYR A 43 2.46 56.75 61.98
N ASP A 44 1.26 57.19 62.38
CA ASP A 44 0.72 58.51 62.01
C ASP A 44 1.49 59.67 62.68
N LYS A 45 1.98 59.50 63.92
CA LYS A 45 2.88 60.48 64.56
C LYS A 45 4.28 60.44 63.94
N SER A 46 4.81 59.25 63.67
CA SER A 46 6.07 59.05 62.93
C SER A 46 5.97 59.32 61.42
N TYR A 47 4.96 60.07 60.99
CA TYR A 47 4.85 60.60 59.63
C TYR A 47 5.53 61.98 59.50
N GLU A 48 5.72 62.71 60.60
CA GLU A 48 6.38 64.03 60.62
C GLU A 48 7.92 63.90 60.67
N ASP A 49 8.46 62.96 61.47
CA ASP A 49 9.90 62.60 61.48
C ASP A 49 10.12 61.28 60.72
N VAL A 50 10.61 61.39 59.49
CA VAL A 50 10.51 60.32 58.48
C VAL A 50 11.65 59.28 58.55
N ASP A 51 12.83 59.64 59.05
CA ASP A 51 14.03 58.82 58.86
C ASP A 51 14.27 57.75 59.94
N ASP A 52 13.75 57.90 61.17
CA ASP A 52 13.95 56.95 62.28
C ASP A 52 13.24 55.59 62.09
N VAL A 53 12.16 55.55 61.28
CA VAL A 53 11.29 54.36 61.12
C VAL A 53 11.28 53.80 59.68
N LYS A 54 12.22 54.24 58.85
CA LYS A 54 12.31 53.92 57.42
C LYS A 54 13.31 52.78 57.17
N PRO A 55 12.97 51.75 56.39
CA PRO A 55 13.87 50.63 56.17
C PRO A 55 15.11 51.04 55.37
N LEU A 56 16.30 50.69 55.86
CA LEU A 56 17.59 50.95 55.20
C LEU A 56 17.70 50.24 53.83
N MET A 57 17.18 49.01 53.76
CA MET A 57 17.01 48.25 52.52
C MET A 57 15.69 47.47 52.56
N VAL A 58 15.21 47.12 51.37
CA VAL A 58 13.88 46.57 51.11
C VAL A 58 14.04 45.28 50.32
N GLU A 59 13.58 44.16 50.88
CA GLU A 59 13.85 42.80 50.37
C GLU A 59 12.57 41.95 50.25
N GLU A 60 12.56 40.97 49.35
CA GLU A 60 11.44 40.05 49.20
C GLU A 60 11.28 39.15 50.43
N GLY A 61 10.05 38.95 50.90
CA GLY A 61 9.77 38.20 52.14
C GLY A 61 9.95 38.99 53.44
N GLN A 62 10.50 40.22 53.38
CA GLN A 62 10.64 41.09 54.54
C GLN A 62 9.28 41.47 55.14
N ILE A 63 9.18 41.47 56.48
CA ILE A 63 8.01 41.93 57.22
C ILE A 63 8.13 43.45 57.42
N CYS A 64 7.07 44.18 57.10
CA CYS A 64 7.02 45.64 57.17
C CYS A 64 5.64 46.15 57.62
N VAL A 65 5.54 47.46 57.82
CA VAL A 65 4.26 48.16 58.00
C VAL A 65 4.10 49.16 56.86
N VAL A 66 2.92 49.18 56.23
CA VAL A 66 2.65 49.97 55.01
C VAL A 66 1.32 50.70 55.13
N PHE A 67 1.24 51.92 54.61
CA PHE A 67 -0.04 52.63 54.57
C PHE A 67 -0.90 52.12 53.41
N SER A 68 -2.17 51.77 53.68
CA SER A 68 -3.12 51.35 52.66
C SER A 68 -4.11 52.48 52.37
N GLU A 69 -4.03 53.09 51.19
CA GLU A 69 -4.95 54.16 50.77
C GLU A 69 -6.42 53.71 50.76
N ASP A 70 -6.67 52.44 50.41
CA ASP A 70 -8.02 51.83 50.39
C ASP A 70 -8.64 51.68 51.80
N LEU A 71 -7.82 51.29 52.78
CA LEU A 71 -8.27 51.05 54.17
C LEU A 71 -8.09 52.29 55.06
N LYS A 72 -7.35 53.29 54.57
CA LYS A 72 -6.95 54.53 55.27
C LYS A 72 -6.26 54.28 56.61
N CYS A 73 -5.42 53.25 56.66
CA CYS A 73 -4.69 52.86 57.85
C CYS A 73 -3.35 52.19 57.50
N TRP A 74 -2.41 52.26 58.45
CA TRP A 74 -1.23 51.42 58.48
C TRP A 74 -1.62 49.96 58.71
N CYS A 75 -1.03 49.09 57.91
CA CYS A 75 -1.29 47.66 57.88
C CYS A 75 0.02 46.88 57.99
N ARG A 76 0.01 45.79 58.75
CA ARG A 76 1.11 44.81 58.77
C ARG A 76 1.17 44.09 57.43
N ALA A 77 2.36 43.93 56.86
CA ALA A 77 2.54 43.36 55.53
C ALA A 77 3.82 42.53 55.39
N VAL A 78 3.84 41.70 54.35
CA VAL A 78 5.04 41.00 53.87
C VAL A 78 5.27 41.37 52.40
N ILE A 79 6.50 41.72 52.07
CA ILE A 79 6.89 42.07 50.69
C ILE A 79 6.84 40.82 49.80
N LYS A 80 6.20 40.95 48.64
CA LYS A 80 5.95 39.88 47.67
C LYS A 80 6.75 39.99 46.38
N SER A 81 6.99 41.21 45.92
CA SER A 81 7.82 41.47 44.75
C SER A 81 8.28 42.94 44.75
N ILE A 82 9.42 43.22 44.13
CA ILE A 82 9.96 44.57 43.96
C ILE A 82 10.07 44.81 42.46
N MET A 83 9.34 45.79 41.94
CA MET A 83 9.28 46.10 40.51
C MET A 83 10.04 47.39 40.20
N TYR A 84 10.95 47.28 39.23
CA TYR A 84 11.70 48.39 38.66
C TYR A 84 10.86 49.06 37.57
N CYS A 85 10.36 50.27 37.83
CA CYS A 85 9.79 51.15 36.81
C CYS A 85 10.77 52.32 36.58
N MET A 86 10.80 52.84 35.35
CA MET A 86 11.90 53.70 34.83
C MET A 86 12.30 54.86 35.75
N ASP A 87 11.34 55.48 36.45
CA ASP A 87 11.55 56.65 37.30
C ASP A 87 11.25 56.44 38.79
N HIS A 88 10.77 55.25 39.21
CA HIS A 88 10.45 54.96 40.62
C HIS A 88 10.24 53.47 40.94
N TYR A 89 10.62 53.09 42.16
CA TYR A 89 10.35 51.77 42.74
C TYR A 89 8.88 51.62 43.15
N GLN A 90 8.28 50.48 42.79
CA GLN A 90 7.01 50.01 43.37
C GLN A 90 7.22 48.63 44.01
N THR A 91 6.62 48.43 45.17
CA THR A 91 6.73 47.20 45.95
C THR A 91 5.34 46.59 46.11
N GLU A 92 5.20 45.31 45.79
CA GLU A 92 3.99 44.55 46.09
C GLU A 92 4.05 44.05 47.54
N CYS A 93 3.03 44.39 48.32
CA CYS A 93 2.94 44.06 49.74
C CYS A 93 1.64 43.29 50.01
N PHE A 94 1.76 42.09 50.59
CA PHE A 94 0.62 41.30 51.03
C PHE A 94 0.25 41.70 52.47
N LEU A 95 -0.94 42.26 52.65
CA LEU A 95 -1.49 42.68 53.94
C LEU A 95 -1.91 41.44 54.75
N VAL A 96 -1.11 41.08 55.76
CA VAL A 96 -1.21 39.78 56.46
C VAL A 96 -2.48 39.63 57.32
N ASP A 97 -3.13 40.72 57.68
CA ASP A 97 -4.38 40.71 58.45
C ASP A 97 -5.64 40.79 57.57
N TYR A 98 -5.49 41.13 56.28
CA TYR A 98 -6.58 41.37 55.34
C TYR A 98 -6.57 40.44 54.11
N ALA A 99 -5.51 39.66 53.90
CA ALA A 99 -5.29 38.77 52.76
C ALA A 99 -5.41 39.47 51.38
N LYS A 100 -4.79 40.65 51.26
CA LYS A 100 -4.85 41.49 50.05
C LYS A 100 -3.45 41.93 49.61
N ASN A 101 -3.12 41.79 48.33
CA ASN A 101 -1.95 42.46 47.74
C ASN A 101 -2.29 43.93 47.46
N ILE A 102 -1.36 44.83 47.79
CA ILE A 102 -1.37 46.23 47.35
C ILE A 102 0.00 46.61 46.79
N PHE A 103 0.04 47.59 45.89
CA PHE A 103 1.28 48.19 45.40
C PHE A 103 1.54 49.51 46.11
N VAL A 104 2.67 49.61 46.81
CA VAL A 104 3.08 50.82 47.54
C VAL A 104 4.41 51.35 47.01
N LYS A 105 4.63 52.65 47.17
CA LYS A 105 5.92 53.30 46.87
C LYS A 105 6.84 53.10 48.07
N THR A 106 8.15 53.00 47.85
CA THR A 106 9.14 52.75 48.94
C THR A 106 9.08 53.77 50.07
N LYS A 107 8.65 55.02 49.79
CA LYS A 107 8.43 56.08 50.80
C LYS A 107 7.29 55.79 51.80
N ASP A 108 6.39 54.87 51.47
CA ASP A 108 5.18 54.52 52.23
C ASP A 108 5.33 53.19 53.01
N ILE A 109 6.57 52.67 53.06
CA ILE A 109 6.98 51.49 53.83
C ILE A 109 7.68 51.97 55.12
N ARG A 110 7.44 51.26 56.23
CA ARG A 110 8.07 51.47 57.54
C ARG A 110 8.59 50.15 58.11
N VAL A 111 9.61 50.23 58.95
CA VAL A 111 10.16 49.08 59.69
C VAL A 111 9.10 48.53 60.63
N ALA A 112 8.90 47.21 60.60
CA ALA A 112 8.04 46.51 61.55
C ALA A 112 8.67 46.48 62.95
N LEU A 113 8.09 47.20 63.91
CA LEU A 113 8.52 47.12 65.30
C LEU A 113 8.00 45.84 65.97
N GLU A 114 8.87 45.18 66.74
CA GLU A 114 8.61 43.88 67.38
C GLU A 114 7.38 43.89 68.30
N ALA A 115 7.06 45.02 68.93
CA ALA A 115 5.85 45.21 69.73
C ALA A 115 4.56 44.95 68.92
N PHE A 116 4.51 45.37 67.65
CA PHE A 116 3.34 45.19 66.78
C PHE A 116 3.27 43.80 66.12
N MET A 117 4.29 42.96 66.32
CA MET A 117 4.40 41.63 65.71
C MET A 117 4.19 40.47 66.71
N GLN A 118 3.97 40.76 68.00
CA GLN A 118 3.67 39.74 69.02
C GLN A 118 2.34 38.99 68.77
N ILE A 119 1.34 39.68 68.22
CA ILE A 119 0.04 39.07 67.90
C ILE A 119 0.11 38.37 66.54
N PRO A 120 -0.31 37.09 66.39
CA PRO A 120 -0.33 36.40 65.11
C PRO A 120 -1.11 37.13 64.00
N TYR A 121 -0.79 36.83 62.74
CA TYR A 121 -1.53 37.39 61.60
C TYR A 121 -2.99 36.94 61.58
N ARG A 122 -3.92 37.87 61.37
CA ARG A 122 -5.37 37.65 61.46
C ARG A 122 -5.93 36.81 60.31
N ALA A 123 -5.36 36.92 59.11
CA ALA A 123 -5.74 36.08 57.98
C ALA A 123 -4.98 34.75 58.01
N LYS A 124 -5.71 33.64 57.92
CA LYS A 124 -5.16 32.27 57.85
C LYS A 124 -5.38 31.71 56.45
N LYS A 125 -4.31 31.21 55.83
CA LYS A 125 -4.37 30.50 54.54
C LYS A 125 -4.96 29.11 54.76
N CYS A 126 -5.93 28.71 53.95
CA CYS A 126 -6.64 27.44 54.04
C CYS A 126 -6.66 26.71 52.69
N ARG A 127 -6.74 25.38 52.76
CA ARG A 127 -7.02 24.50 51.61
C ARG A 127 -8.01 23.41 52.01
N LEU A 128 -8.86 22.96 51.09
CA LEU A 128 -9.81 21.87 51.37
C LEU A 128 -9.06 20.54 51.55
N TYR A 129 -9.16 19.95 52.75
CA TYR A 129 -8.44 18.73 53.11
C TYR A 129 -8.75 17.59 52.13
N ARG A 130 -7.70 16.95 51.60
CA ARG A 130 -7.76 15.80 50.67
C ARG A 130 -8.68 15.96 49.46
N THR A 131 -9.05 17.19 49.11
CA THR A 131 -9.99 17.50 48.04
C THR A 131 -9.19 18.01 46.83
N LYS A 132 -9.05 17.18 45.80
CA LYS A 132 -8.21 17.47 44.61
C LYS A 132 -9.07 17.79 43.39
N PRO A 133 -8.69 18.74 42.54
CA PRO A 133 -9.44 19.04 41.32
C PRO A 133 -9.41 17.86 40.35
N VAL A 134 -10.46 17.75 39.53
CA VAL A 134 -10.53 16.82 38.39
C VAL A 134 -10.73 17.57 37.08
N THR A 135 -10.55 16.87 35.96
CA THR A 135 -10.87 17.34 34.62
C THR A 135 -11.49 16.22 33.79
N LEU A 136 -12.32 16.56 32.81
CA LEU A 136 -12.82 15.59 31.84
C LEU A 136 -11.72 15.28 30.81
N HIS A 137 -11.32 14.01 30.72
CA HIS A 137 -10.44 13.49 29.69
C HIS A 137 -11.27 12.73 28.65
N MET A 138 -10.98 12.94 27.37
CA MET A 138 -11.68 12.28 26.26
C MET A 138 -10.70 11.38 25.50
N ASP A 139 -10.95 10.07 25.54
CA ASP A 139 -10.25 9.12 24.69
C ASP A 139 -10.93 9.10 23.31
N PHE A 140 -10.27 9.71 22.33
CA PHE A 140 -10.76 9.82 20.95
C PHE A 140 -10.66 8.50 20.15
N CYS A 141 -10.10 7.44 20.72
CA CYS A 141 -9.99 6.12 20.11
C CYS A 141 -11.05 5.14 20.63
N GLU A 142 -11.33 5.15 21.93
CA GLU A 142 -12.50 4.47 22.50
C GLU A 142 -13.79 5.26 22.30
N ASN A 143 -13.68 6.55 21.95
CA ASN A 143 -14.78 7.52 21.89
C ASN A 143 -15.49 7.70 23.26
N THR A 144 -14.72 7.56 24.36
CA THR A 144 -15.22 7.65 25.75
C THR A 144 -14.75 8.93 26.43
N ALA A 145 -15.52 9.41 27.42
CA ALA A 145 -15.13 10.51 28.29
C ALA A 145 -15.07 10.01 29.74
N LYS A 146 -13.96 10.29 30.44
CA LYS A 146 -13.64 9.81 31.79
C LYS A 146 -13.14 10.97 32.63
N ILE A 147 -13.53 11.06 33.89
CA ILE A 147 -13.09 12.12 34.80
C ILE A 147 -11.79 11.66 35.47
N VAL A 148 -10.75 12.52 35.43
CA VAL A 148 -9.40 12.19 35.91
C VAL A 148 -8.82 13.30 36.81
N PRO A 149 -7.87 13.00 37.72
CA PRO A 149 -7.22 14.02 38.56
C PRO A 149 -6.52 15.11 37.75
N ALA A 150 -6.56 16.35 38.25
CA ALA A 150 -5.93 17.52 37.64
C ALA A 150 -4.89 18.16 38.56
N LYS A 151 -3.94 18.93 37.99
CA LYS A 151 -2.93 19.70 38.75
C LYS A 151 -3.39 21.12 39.14
N ARG A 152 -4.55 21.58 38.65
CA ARG A 152 -5.13 22.91 38.91
C ARG A 152 -6.65 22.80 38.85
N TRP A 153 -7.34 23.63 39.63
CA TRP A 153 -8.80 23.78 39.53
C TRP A 153 -9.20 24.40 38.19
N ASP A 154 -10.41 24.06 37.73
CA ASP A 154 -11.01 24.67 36.56
C ASP A 154 -11.85 25.91 36.94
N SER A 155 -12.14 26.76 35.95
CA SER A 155 -12.85 28.02 36.21
C SER A 155 -14.29 27.79 36.68
N ALA A 156 -14.94 26.68 36.31
CA ALA A 156 -16.28 26.37 36.78
C ALA A 156 -16.29 25.95 38.26
N ALA A 157 -15.36 25.10 38.72
CA ALA A 157 -15.23 24.76 40.14
C ALA A 157 -14.92 25.99 41.00
N ILE A 158 -14.02 26.88 40.54
CA ILE A 158 -13.67 28.11 41.25
C ILE A 158 -14.90 29.03 41.36
N GLN A 159 -15.61 29.28 40.26
CA GLN A 159 -16.80 30.13 40.26
C GLN A 159 -17.94 29.51 41.08
N TYR A 160 -18.12 28.19 41.02
CA TYR A 160 -19.09 27.46 41.83
C TYR A 160 -18.77 27.58 43.32
N PHE A 161 -17.53 27.33 43.74
CA PHE A 161 -17.08 27.48 45.13
C PHE A 161 -17.25 28.92 45.64
N GLN A 162 -16.87 29.93 44.84
CA GLN A 162 -17.11 31.33 45.19
C GLN A 162 -18.60 31.67 45.36
N ASN A 163 -19.47 31.15 44.47
CA ASN A 163 -20.92 31.35 44.57
C ASN A 163 -21.54 30.61 45.77
N LEU A 164 -21.07 29.40 46.04
CA LEU A 164 -21.49 28.59 47.19
C LEU A 164 -21.16 29.30 48.50
N LEU A 165 -19.94 29.82 48.64
CA LEU A 165 -19.53 30.59 49.82
C LEU A 165 -20.33 31.90 49.98
N LYS A 166 -20.57 32.65 48.89
CA LYS A 166 -21.45 33.84 48.90
C LYS A 166 -22.90 33.52 49.30
N ALA A 167 -23.36 32.28 49.11
CA ALA A 167 -24.69 31.82 49.51
C ALA A 167 -24.77 31.29 50.94
N THR A 168 -23.65 31.18 51.68
CA THR A 168 -23.65 30.69 53.07
C THR A 168 -23.93 31.79 54.08
N THR A 169 -24.85 31.53 55.02
CA THR A 169 -25.18 32.44 56.13
C THR A 169 -24.28 32.22 57.36
N GLN A 170 -23.76 31.00 57.54
CA GLN A 170 -22.75 30.66 58.55
C GLN A 170 -21.74 29.67 57.97
N MET A 171 -20.45 29.94 58.14
CA MET A 171 -19.34 29.05 57.80
C MET A 171 -18.71 28.46 59.06
N LYS A 172 -18.50 27.14 59.11
CA LYS A 172 -17.81 26.43 60.21
C LYS A 172 -16.77 25.47 59.66
N VAL A 173 -15.63 25.32 60.32
CA VAL A 173 -14.57 24.37 59.94
C VAL A 173 -14.24 23.33 60.99
N LYS A 174 -13.85 22.16 60.49
CA LYS A 174 -13.06 21.15 61.20
C LYS A 174 -11.64 21.18 60.64
N LEU A 175 -10.69 21.61 61.47
CA LEU A 175 -9.25 21.54 61.15
C LEU A 175 -8.78 20.08 61.16
N CYS A 176 -7.93 19.72 60.22
CA CYS A 176 -7.41 18.35 60.03
C CYS A 176 -5.89 18.30 60.17
N ALA A 177 -5.17 19.26 59.58
CA ALA A 177 -3.72 19.40 59.67
C ALA A 177 -3.31 20.88 59.50
N VAL A 178 -2.05 21.20 59.80
CA VAL A 178 -1.42 22.49 59.48
C VAL A 178 -0.04 22.19 58.89
N GLU A 179 0.22 22.67 57.68
CA GLU A 179 1.48 22.51 56.93
C GLU A 179 1.88 23.88 56.39
N ASP A 180 3.12 24.33 56.63
CA ASP A 180 3.67 25.60 56.09
C ASP A 180 2.72 26.81 56.23
N ASN A 181 2.20 27.02 57.44
CA ASN A 181 1.19 28.04 57.80
C ASN A 181 -0.13 27.97 57.00
N THR A 182 -0.38 26.87 56.29
CA THR A 182 -1.63 26.55 55.59
C THR A 182 -2.46 25.57 56.41
N PHE A 183 -3.75 25.85 56.56
CA PHE A 183 -4.69 25.10 57.40
C PHE A 183 -5.55 24.17 56.54
N ASP A 184 -5.49 22.87 56.80
CA ASP A 184 -6.25 21.86 56.07
C ASP A 184 -7.61 21.64 56.71
N VAL A 185 -8.69 21.96 55.99
CA VAL A 185 -10.04 22.02 56.57
C VAL A 185 -11.08 21.19 55.82
N PHE A 186 -11.99 20.58 56.58
CA PHE A 186 -13.36 20.35 56.09
C PHE A 186 -14.19 21.61 56.37
N LEU A 187 -14.87 22.10 55.35
CA LEU A 187 -15.62 23.34 55.36
C LEU A 187 -17.13 23.09 55.28
N TYR A 188 -17.87 23.58 56.26
CA TYR A 188 -19.31 23.38 56.39
C TYR A 188 -20.02 24.74 56.26
N GLY A 189 -20.85 24.87 55.23
CA GLY A 189 -21.68 26.04 54.98
C GLY A 189 -23.12 25.82 55.41
N THR A 190 -23.79 26.86 55.92
CA THR A 190 -25.24 26.84 56.14
C THR A 190 -25.92 27.60 55.00
N ILE A 191 -26.78 26.94 54.23
CA ILE A 191 -27.45 27.48 53.03
C ILE A 191 -28.93 27.14 53.15
N LYS A 192 -29.83 28.15 53.14
CA LYS A 192 -31.27 27.95 53.38
C LYS A 192 -31.56 27.10 54.63
N ASP A 193 -30.82 27.37 55.71
CA ASP A 193 -30.83 26.67 57.00
C ASP A 193 -30.37 25.19 57.00
N GLU A 194 -30.06 24.61 55.84
CA GLU A 194 -29.41 23.30 55.71
C GLU A 194 -27.88 23.41 55.85
N LYS A 195 -27.24 22.40 56.46
CA LYS A 195 -25.77 22.32 56.62
C LYS A 195 -25.15 21.45 55.53
N VAL A 196 -24.39 22.07 54.64
CA VAL A 196 -23.70 21.41 53.52
C VAL A 196 -22.21 21.29 53.82
N CYS A 197 -21.63 20.10 53.66
CA CYS A 197 -20.18 19.92 53.61
C CYS A 197 -19.70 20.29 52.21
N ILE A 198 -18.88 21.33 52.10
CA ILE A 198 -18.47 21.90 50.80
C ILE A 198 -17.44 21.00 50.09
N ASN A 199 -16.61 20.28 50.84
CA ASN A 199 -15.74 19.23 50.30
C ASN A 199 -16.57 18.16 49.58
N ASP A 200 -17.61 17.64 50.26
CA ASP A 200 -18.43 16.54 49.76
C ASP A 200 -19.34 16.99 48.61
N ASP A 201 -19.85 18.23 48.64
CA ASP A 201 -20.63 18.78 47.53
C ASP A 201 -19.77 18.93 46.26
N LEU A 202 -18.55 19.48 46.35
CA LEU A 202 -17.61 19.58 45.21
C LEU A 202 -17.26 18.21 44.61
N VAL A 203 -17.13 17.17 45.44
CA VAL A 203 -16.94 15.79 44.95
C VAL A 203 -18.23 15.27 44.31
N SER A 204 -19.41 15.48 44.91
CA SER A 204 -20.70 15.05 44.36
C SER A 204 -21.05 15.69 43.01
N LYS A 205 -20.59 16.93 42.76
CA LYS A 205 -20.74 17.63 41.47
C LYS A 205 -19.68 17.23 40.44
N ASN A 206 -18.71 16.38 40.79
CA ASN A 206 -17.53 16.06 39.99
C ASN A 206 -16.62 17.26 39.66
N PHE A 207 -16.58 18.28 40.53
CA PHE A 207 -15.55 19.32 40.49
C PHE A 207 -14.23 18.87 41.16
N ALA A 208 -14.32 17.87 42.04
CA ALA A 208 -13.19 17.31 42.76
C ALA A 208 -13.27 15.78 42.86
N HIS A 209 -12.15 15.15 43.26
CA HIS A 209 -12.14 13.84 43.89
C HIS A 209 -11.57 13.95 45.31
N PHE A 210 -11.96 13.00 46.17
CA PHE A 210 -11.31 12.83 47.47
C PHE A 210 -10.07 11.94 47.33
N GLU A 211 -9.01 12.24 48.08
CA GLU A 211 -7.77 11.47 48.11
C GLU A 211 -7.69 10.65 49.40
N GLU A 212 -7.84 9.33 49.32
CA GLU A 212 -7.78 8.45 50.48
C GLU A 212 -6.35 8.32 51.03
N ALA A 213 -6.24 7.86 52.28
CA ALA A 213 -4.93 7.61 52.89
C ALA A 213 -4.25 6.43 52.20
N LYS A 214 -3.13 6.66 51.51
CA LYS A 214 -2.21 5.57 51.18
C LYS A 214 -1.57 5.08 52.48
N GLU A 215 -1.84 3.83 52.84
CA GLU A 215 -1.06 3.15 53.87
C GLU A 215 0.38 2.96 53.38
N ASN A 216 1.35 3.03 54.28
CA ASN A 216 2.78 3.06 53.94
C ASN A 216 3.34 1.67 53.59
N THR A 217 3.00 1.14 52.41
CA THR A 217 3.86 0.16 51.72
C THR A 217 4.83 0.91 50.82
N GLY A 218 6.01 1.23 51.34
CA GLY A 218 6.97 2.13 50.68
C GLY A 218 7.79 1.49 49.56
N SER A 219 7.98 2.23 48.47
CA SER A 219 9.11 2.06 47.55
C SER A 219 9.49 3.42 46.96
N SER A 220 10.71 3.88 47.22
CA SER A 220 11.21 5.20 46.81
C SER A 220 11.74 5.22 45.38
N ALA A 221 11.29 6.16 44.55
CA ALA A 221 12.07 6.72 43.44
C ALA A 221 11.36 7.96 42.85
N ASP A 222 11.88 9.17 43.13
CA ASP A 222 11.92 10.26 42.15
C ASP A 222 12.99 11.30 42.56
N TYR A 223 13.30 12.24 41.66
CA TYR A 223 14.25 13.35 41.77
C TYR A 223 15.75 13.03 41.81
N GLN A 224 16.44 13.37 40.72
CA GLN A 224 17.53 14.36 40.78
C GLN A 224 17.74 15.04 39.42
N GLU A 225 18.13 16.31 39.44
CA GLU A 225 18.36 17.13 38.24
C GLU A 225 19.70 17.86 38.33
N ASN A 226 20.37 17.99 37.16
CA ASN A 226 21.41 18.97 36.81
C ASN A 226 22.58 19.31 37.78
N ARG A 227 23.81 19.00 37.34
CA ARG A 227 24.99 19.87 37.54
C ARG A 227 25.88 19.88 36.29
N THR A 228 26.50 21.03 36.02
CA THR A 228 27.40 21.31 34.89
C THR A 228 28.82 21.65 35.36
N SER A 229 29.80 21.48 34.48
CA SER A 229 31.18 21.99 34.62
C SER A 229 31.84 22.15 33.24
N LEU A 230 32.66 23.18 33.05
CA LEU A 230 33.23 23.59 31.74
C LEU A 230 34.71 23.20 31.56
N SER A 231 35.17 23.12 30.30
CA SER A 231 36.47 23.59 29.73
C SER A 231 36.85 22.79 28.47
N VAL A 232 37.65 23.25 27.48
CA VAL A 232 38.07 24.60 27.01
C VAL A 232 38.42 24.48 25.50
N GLU A 233 38.59 25.63 24.82
CA GLU A 233 39.05 25.96 23.45
C GLU A 233 40.08 25.00 22.76
N SER A 234 40.29 24.98 21.43
CA SER A 234 40.35 26.14 20.50
C SER A 234 40.12 25.87 18.99
N LEU A 235 40.10 26.96 18.21
CA LEU A 235 39.87 27.15 16.75
C LEU A 235 41.22 27.00 15.94
N PRO A 236 41.36 27.17 14.59
CA PRO A 236 40.50 27.97 13.68
C PRO A 236 40.44 27.64 12.13
N VAL A 237 39.76 28.54 11.39
CA VAL A 237 39.82 28.85 9.92
C VAL A 237 39.23 27.87 8.86
N LYS A 238 38.17 28.37 8.18
CA LYS A 238 37.86 28.49 6.72
C LYS A 238 38.69 27.66 5.67
N THR A 239 38.24 27.34 4.46
CA THR A 239 37.37 28.11 3.52
C THR A 239 36.88 27.25 2.31
N VAL A 240 35.86 27.75 1.59
CA VAL A 240 35.60 27.55 0.12
C VAL A 240 35.10 26.17 -0.40
N ASN A 241 33.80 26.19 -0.74
CA ASN A 241 33.00 25.39 -1.70
C ASN A 241 33.57 25.48 -3.16
N PRO A 242 33.07 24.83 -4.25
CA PRO A 242 31.86 24.00 -4.38
C PRO A 242 31.93 22.78 -5.38
N ALA A 243 30.77 22.14 -5.58
CA ALA A 243 30.27 21.54 -6.86
C ALA A 243 30.77 20.13 -7.33
N LEU A 244 29.96 19.18 -7.84
CA LEU A 244 28.55 18.70 -7.66
C LEU A 244 28.06 17.85 -8.88
N ALA A 245 27.06 16.96 -8.67
CA ALA A 245 25.79 16.72 -9.45
C ALA A 245 25.41 17.78 -10.50
N PHE A 246 24.78 17.78 -11.72
CA PHE A 246 24.06 16.90 -12.72
C PHE A 246 24.39 17.26 -14.23
N ARG A 247 24.22 16.47 -15.34
CA ARG A 247 24.48 15.06 -15.79
C ARG A 247 23.79 14.63 -17.17
N PRO A 248 22.45 14.68 -17.42
CA PRO A 248 21.74 13.31 -18.57
C PRO A 248 21.16 13.73 -20.00
N VAL A 249 20.45 12.77 -20.68
CA VAL A 249 19.19 12.74 -21.54
C VAL A 249 18.96 13.68 -22.73
N LEU A 250 18.07 13.40 -23.71
CA LEU A 250 17.37 12.18 -24.24
C LEU A 250 16.31 12.72 -25.22
N PHE A 251 16.39 12.27 -26.46
CA PHE A 251 15.67 12.50 -27.72
C PHE A 251 14.87 13.80 -27.93
N GLN A 252 15.25 14.49 -29.01
CA GLN A 252 14.39 14.53 -30.21
C GLN A 252 15.24 14.02 -31.40
N GLU A 253 14.88 12.95 -32.09
CA GLU A 253 13.78 12.84 -33.08
C GLU A 253 13.87 13.82 -34.27
N LYS A 254 14.58 13.40 -35.32
CA LYS A 254 14.25 13.47 -36.77
C LYS A 254 15.36 12.72 -37.53
N VAL A 255 15.16 11.71 -38.37
CA VAL A 255 14.16 11.44 -39.44
C VAL A 255 14.37 12.28 -40.70
N SER A 256 15.10 11.67 -41.66
CA SER A 256 15.16 11.99 -43.12
C SER A 256 15.77 13.35 -43.52
N THR A 257 16.39 13.54 -44.70
CA THR A 257 16.45 12.75 -45.96
C THR A 257 17.86 12.73 -46.59
N ASP A 258 18.16 11.64 -47.31
CA ASP A 258 18.89 11.53 -48.60
C ASP A 258 20.11 12.41 -48.93
N LEU A 259 21.25 11.78 -49.25
CA LEU A 259 21.75 11.77 -50.64
C LEU A 259 22.69 10.57 -50.94
N GLU A 260 22.93 10.34 -52.23
CA GLU A 260 23.56 9.20 -52.89
C GLU A 260 25.08 9.05 -52.66
N THR A 261 25.63 7.83 -52.82
CA THR A 261 26.57 7.53 -53.95
C THR A 261 26.95 6.04 -54.10
N GLY A 262 27.34 5.68 -55.33
CA GLY A 262 27.52 4.34 -55.91
C GLY A 262 28.43 3.30 -55.23
N GLY A 263 28.26 2.04 -55.66
CA GLY A 263 29.08 0.89 -55.24
C GLY A 263 28.63 -0.44 -55.87
N ASN A 264 28.95 -0.68 -57.14
CA ASN A 264 28.56 -1.91 -57.85
C ASN A 264 29.29 -3.16 -57.34
N CYS A 265 28.56 -4.26 -57.15
CA CYS A 265 29.06 -5.60 -57.48
C CYS A 265 27.89 -6.52 -57.90
N VAL A 266 28.02 -7.17 -59.05
CA VAL A 266 26.96 -7.98 -59.68
C VAL A 266 27.48 -9.38 -59.95
N CYS A 267 26.93 -10.40 -59.27
CA CYS A 267 26.34 -11.58 -59.94
C CYS A 267 25.62 -12.55 -58.99
N GLN A 268 24.79 -13.42 -59.58
CA GLN A 268 24.26 -14.68 -59.04
C GLN A 268 23.50 -14.68 -57.68
N LYS A 269 22.16 -14.65 -57.75
CA LYS A 269 21.28 -15.79 -57.35
C LYS A 269 19.81 -15.49 -57.64
N GLN A 270 19.39 -15.73 -58.88
CA GLN A 270 18.05 -15.44 -59.39
C GLN A 270 16.97 -16.47 -58.96
N SER A 271 17.16 -17.11 -57.81
CA SER A 271 16.28 -18.13 -57.22
C SER A 271 15.77 -17.78 -55.82
N TYR A 272 16.14 -16.60 -55.28
CA TYR A 272 15.84 -16.19 -53.89
C TYR A 272 14.69 -15.17 -53.75
N MET A 273 13.88 -14.98 -54.81
CA MET A 273 12.82 -13.96 -54.88
C MET A 273 11.38 -14.50 -54.76
N GLN A 274 11.19 -15.80 -54.54
CA GLN A 274 9.86 -16.40 -54.27
C GLN A 274 9.68 -16.84 -52.80
N SER A 275 10.73 -16.80 -51.98
CA SER A 275 10.73 -17.28 -50.59
C SER A 275 10.37 -16.22 -49.53
N LYS A 276 10.36 -14.93 -49.86
CA LYS A 276 10.01 -13.85 -48.91
C LYS A 276 8.51 -13.57 -48.79
N THR A 277 7.67 -14.06 -49.69
CA THR A 277 6.23 -13.73 -49.73
C THR A 277 5.36 -14.55 -48.76
N LEU A 278 5.97 -15.45 -47.96
CA LEU A 278 5.32 -16.24 -46.91
C LEU A 278 5.58 -15.69 -45.49
N LEU A 279 6.03 -14.44 -45.36
CA LEU A 279 6.19 -13.79 -44.05
C LEU A 279 4.85 -13.71 -43.30
N LYS A 280 4.75 -14.42 -42.16
CA LYS A 280 3.70 -14.30 -41.13
C LYS A 280 2.26 -14.17 -41.67
N ARG A 281 1.63 -15.31 -41.98
CA ARG A 281 0.17 -15.41 -41.74
C ARG A 281 -0.05 -15.37 -40.23
N ASN A 282 -0.71 -14.32 -39.74
CA ASN A 282 -1.21 -14.30 -38.37
C ASN A 282 -2.37 -15.30 -38.24
N PHE A 283 -2.42 -16.04 -37.14
CA PHE A 283 -3.50 -16.99 -36.89
C PHE A 283 -4.82 -16.27 -36.56
N VAL A 284 -5.93 -16.81 -37.06
CA VAL A 284 -7.29 -16.46 -36.61
C VAL A 284 -8.20 -17.67 -36.75
N PHE A 285 -8.89 -18.01 -35.67
CA PHE A 285 -10.05 -18.90 -35.69
C PHE A 285 -11.33 -18.06 -35.87
N LEU A 286 -12.24 -18.53 -36.72
CA LEU A 286 -13.52 -17.89 -37.01
C LEU A 286 -14.65 -18.93 -37.01
N SER A 287 -15.77 -18.68 -36.30
CA SER A 287 -16.95 -19.57 -36.37
C SER A 287 -17.66 -19.51 -37.72
N ASN A 288 -17.66 -18.34 -38.36
CA ASN A 288 -18.32 -18.07 -39.65
C ASN A 288 -17.38 -17.26 -40.55
N LYS A 289 -17.65 -17.22 -41.86
CA LYS A 289 -16.85 -16.45 -42.83
C LYS A 289 -17.52 -15.13 -43.19
N ILE A 290 -17.12 -14.05 -42.52
CA ILE A 290 -17.36 -12.68 -42.96
C ILE A 290 -16.03 -12.10 -43.44
N GLU A 291 -16.04 -11.41 -44.57
CA GLU A 291 -14.83 -10.81 -45.14
C GLU A 291 -14.28 -9.71 -44.21
N PRO A 292 -12.99 -9.78 -43.80
CA PRO A 292 -12.38 -8.76 -42.97
C PRO A 292 -12.09 -7.49 -43.78
N SER A 293 -12.33 -6.32 -43.19
CA SER A 293 -11.91 -5.06 -43.81
C SER A 293 -10.54 -4.65 -43.26
N SER A 294 -9.51 -4.67 -44.11
CA SER A 294 -8.14 -4.27 -43.75
C SER A 294 -7.82 -2.79 -44.03
N VAL A 295 -8.68 -2.08 -44.75
CA VAL A 295 -8.50 -0.68 -45.15
C VAL A 295 -9.61 0.18 -44.55
N LEU A 296 -9.29 1.42 -44.15
CA LEU A 296 -10.26 2.33 -43.53
C LEU A 296 -11.39 2.76 -44.50
N GLU A 297 -11.08 2.90 -45.78
CA GLU A 297 -12.04 3.28 -46.82
C GLU A 297 -13.15 2.23 -47.00
N THR A 298 -12.76 0.95 -47.07
CA THR A 298 -13.68 -0.21 -47.18
C THR A 298 -14.32 -0.62 -45.87
N ALA A 299 -13.92 0.00 -44.74
CA ALA A 299 -14.47 -0.35 -43.44
C ALA A 299 -15.98 -0.06 -43.38
N PRO A 300 -16.79 -0.93 -42.73
CA PRO A 300 -18.21 -0.70 -42.47
C PRO A 300 -18.40 0.29 -41.32
N LEU A 301 -17.82 1.48 -41.49
CA LEU A 301 -17.93 2.66 -40.64
C LEU A 301 -18.56 3.79 -41.46
N PHE A 302 -19.26 4.71 -40.80
CA PHE A 302 -19.78 5.90 -41.48
C PHE A 302 -18.69 6.95 -41.75
N ASP A 303 -18.90 7.79 -42.77
CA ASP A 303 -17.81 8.55 -43.38
C ASP A 303 -17.20 9.64 -42.48
N ASP A 304 -17.96 10.27 -41.59
CA ASP A 304 -17.41 11.28 -40.69
C ASP A 304 -16.55 10.68 -39.57
N LEU A 305 -16.86 9.45 -39.14
CA LEU A 305 -15.96 8.67 -38.26
C LEU A 305 -14.69 8.24 -39.01
N LYS A 306 -14.78 7.83 -40.29
CA LYS A 306 -13.59 7.57 -41.12
C LYS A 306 -12.69 8.82 -41.22
N LYS A 307 -13.28 10.00 -41.50
CA LYS A 307 -12.56 11.29 -41.56
C LYS A 307 -11.83 11.61 -40.25
N GLU A 308 -12.48 11.40 -39.10
CA GLU A 308 -11.86 11.64 -37.78
C GLU A 308 -10.75 10.62 -37.47
N LEU A 309 -10.92 9.35 -37.81
CA LEU A 309 -9.87 8.32 -37.66
C LEU A 309 -8.63 8.67 -38.51
N THR A 310 -8.82 9.12 -39.75
CA THR A 310 -7.75 9.66 -40.61
C THR A 310 -7.10 10.91 -40.00
N ARG A 311 -7.89 11.85 -39.46
CA ARG A 311 -7.38 13.07 -38.77
C ARG A 311 -6.55 12.71 -37.53
N LYS A 312 -6.90 11.62 -36.84
CA LYS A 312 -6.15 11.03 -35.71
C LYS A 312 -4.95 10.17 -36.15
N LYS A 313 -4.62 10.13 -37.45
CA LYS A 313 -3.54 9.36 -38.07
C LYS A 313 -3.64 7.83 -37.94
N ARG A 314 -4.84 7.27 -37.74
CA ARG A 314 -5.04 5.81 -37.89
C ARG A 314 -5.20 5.47 -39.38
N LEU A 315 -4.29 4.66 -39.91
CA LEU A 315 -4.26 4.27 -41.33
C LEU A 315 -5.31 3.21 -41.70
N GLY A 316 -5.82 2.48 -40.71
CA GLY A 316 -6.74 1.37 -40.88
C GLY A 316 -7.01 0.64 -39.56
N PRO A 317 -7.86 -0.39 -39.59
CA PRO A 317 -7.99 -1.34 -38.49
C PRO A 317 -6.70 -2.14 -38.29
N ASN A 318 -6.42 -2.52 -37.05
CA ASN A 318 -5.44 -3.54 -36.70
C ASN A 318 -5.94 -4.95 -37.11
N PHE A 319 -5.10 -5.98 -36.95
CA PHE A 319 -5.43 -7.34 -37.37
C PHE A 319 -6.74 -7.85 -36.76
N THR A 320 -6.94 -7.73 -35.44
CA THR A 320 -8.17 -8.16 -34.77
C THR A 320 -9.35 -7.27 -35.14
N GLU A 321 -9.17 -5.95 -35.15
CA GLU A 321 -10.20 -4.97 -35.56
C GLU A 321 -10.76 -5.30 -36.96
N SER A 322 -9.92 -5.76 -37.90
CA SER A 322 -10.34 -6.10 -39.26
C SER A 322 -11.39 -7.23 -39.34
N TYR A 323 -11.37 -8.17 -38.39
CA TYR A 323 -12.38 -9.24 -38.27
C TYR A 323 -13.55 -8.87 -37.35
N CYS A 324 -13.36 -7.92 -36.42
CA CYS A 324 -14.39 -7.53 -35.45
C CYS A 324 -15.31 -6.41 -35.96
N TRP A 325 -14.82 -5.42 -36.71
CA TRP A 325 -15.67 -4.33 -37.20
C TRP A 325 -16.78 -4.81 -38.15
N PRO A 326 -16.56 -5.73 -39.12
CA PRO A 326 -17.61 -6.20 -40.02
C PRO A 326 -18.82 -6.90 -39.39
N PRO A 327 -18.67 -7.88 -38.46
CA PRO A 327 -19.83 -8.47 -37.77
C PRO A 327 -20.50 -7.49 -36.80
N VAL A 328 -19.73 -6.70 -36.04
CA VAL A 328 -20.33 -5.77 -35.07
C VAL A 328 -21.16 -4.70 -35.80
N ALA A 329 -20.66 -4.14 -36.90
CA ALA A 329 -21.38 -3.14 -37.71
C ALA A 329 -22.57 -3.70 -38.49
N ARG A 330 -22.81 -5.02 -38.43
CA ARG A 330 -24.00 -5.69 -39.01
C ARG A 330 -25.04 -6.07 -37.95
N GLY A 331 -24.79 -5.79 -36.67
CA GLY A 331 -25.68 -6.19 -35.58
C GLY A 331 -25.56 -7.66 -35.18
N CYS A 332 -24.52 -8.39 -35.60
CA CYS A 332 -24.30 -9.79 -35.20
C CYS A 332 -23.77 -9.87 -33.76
N ASP A 333 -24.15 -10.88 -32.99
CA ASP A 333 -23.46 -11.22 -31.74
C ASP A 333 -21.98 -11.57 -32.02
N VAL A 334 -21.07 -11.13 -31.16
CA VAL A 334 -19.62 -11.31 -31.34
C VAL A 334 -18.94 -11.75 -30.04
N VAL A 335 -18.01 -12.69 -30.16
CA VAL A 335 -17.07 -13.05 -29.09
C VAL A 335 -15.65 -12.90 -29.64
N ALA A 336 -14.91 -11.89 -29.18
CA ALA A 336 -13.59 -11.53 -29.71
C ALA A 336 -12.49 -11.72 -28.65
N ILE A 337 -11.69 -12.77 -28.79
CA ILE A 337 -10.58 -13.11 -27.90
C ILE A 337 -9.23 -12.85 -28.59
N SER A 338 -8.43 -11.93 -28.04
CA SER A 338 -7.12 -11.60 -28.60
C SER A 338 -6.18 -10.92 -27.61
N TYR A 339 -4.88 -10.86 -27.91
CA TYR A 339 -3.93 -10.00 -27.18
C TYR A 339 -4.29 -8.50 -27.20
N HIS A 340 -5.20 -8.08 -28.08
CA HIS A 340 -5.76 -6.72 -28.15
C HIS A 340 -7.14 -6.60 -27.49
N GLY A 341 -7.64 -7.64 -26.80
CA GLY A 341 -8.99 -7.69 -26.24
C GLY A 341 -9.34 -6.60 -25.22
N ASN A 342 -8.33 -5.95 -24.63
CA ASN A 342 -8.54 -4.81 -23.73
C ASN A 342 -8.70 -3.47 -24.47
N ASP A 343 -8.57 -3.43 -25.80
CA ASP A 343 -8.70 -2.22 -26.62
C ASP A 343 -10.17 -1.97 -27.03
N PRO A 344 -10.83 -0.90 -26.54
CA PRO A 344 -12.22 -0.60 -26.89
C PRO A 344 -12.43 -0.28 -28.38
N PHE A 345 -11.37 0.01 -29.15
CA PHE A 345 -11.48 0.16 -30.60
C PHE A 345 -11.98 -1.10 -31.32
N LEU A 346 -11.98 -2.27 -30.68
CA LEU A 346 -12.59 -3.49 -31.24
C LEU A 346 -14.12 -3.37 -31.42
N TYR A 347 -14.80 -2.60 -30.56
CA TYR A 347 -16.27 -2.49 -30.56
C TYR A 347 -16.82 -1.06 -30.68
N ILE A 348 -16.11 -0.01 -30.23
CA ILE A 348 -16.64 1.36 -30.24
C ILE A 348 -16.92 1.88 -31.67
N PRO A 349 -15.97 1.86 -32.63
CA PRO A 349 -16.24 2.35 -33.99
C PRO A 349 -17.44 1.71 -34.71
N PRO A 350 -17.59 0.36 -34.74
CA PRO A 350 -18.74 -0.26 -35.38
C PRO A 350 -20.06 -0.03 -34.62
N ILE A 351 -20.06 0.01 -33.28
CA ILE A 351 -21.28 0.33 -32.50
C ILE A 351 -21.71 1.78 -32.70
N LEU A 352 -20.78 2.75 -32.69
CA LEU A 352 -21.10 4.15 -33.01
C LEU A 352 -21.71 4.28 -34.41
N THR A 353 -21.22 3.49 -35.37
CA THR A 353 -21.78 3.41 -36.73
C THR A 353 -23.19 2.85 -36.74
N PHE A 354 -23.43 1.73 -36.05
CA PHE A 354 -24.76 1.10 -35.98
C PHE A 354 -25.77 1.97 -35.20
N LEU A 355 -25.32 2.79 -34.25
CA LEU A 355 -26.13 3.82 -33.58
C LEU A 355 -26.52 4.98 -34.52
N GLN A 356 -25.71 5.33 -35.53
CA GLN A 356 -26.11 6.34 -36.54
C GLN A 356 -27.26 5.86 -37.45
N LEU A 357 -27.52 4.55 -37.53
CA LEU A 357 -28.58 3.97 -38.36
C LEU A 357 -29.96 4.14 -37.68
N GLY A 358 -30.38 5.39 -37.49
CA GLY A 358 -31.62 5.79 -36.80
C GLY A 358 -32.93 5.19 -37.36
N SER A 359 -32.89 4.55 -38.53
CA SER A 359 -33.97 3.71 -39.05
C SER A 359 -34.27 2.49 -38.18
N CYS A 360 -33.23 1.87 -37.60
CA CYS A 360 -33.32 0.60 -36.87
C CYS A 360 -34.04 0.73 -35.51
N TYR A 361 -34.09 1.94 -34.94
CA TYR A 361 -34.65 2.21 -33.62
C TYR A 361 -36.07 2.79 -33.66
N LYS A 362 -36.69 2.95 -34.84
CA LYS A 362 -38.00 3.60 -35.01
C LYS A 362 -39.18 2.85 -34.36
N ALA A 363 -39.01 1.56 -34.07
CA ALA A 363 -40.02 0.73 -33.40
C ALA A 363 -39.90 0.75 -31.87
N LEU A 364 -38.84 1.33 -31.30
CA LEU A 364 -38.64 1.39 -29.85
C LEU A 364 -39.60 2.41 -29.20
N PRO A 365 -40.01 2.20 -27.94
CA PRO A 365 -40.82 3.16 -27.22
C PRO A 365 -40.09 4.50 -27.02
N ASN A 366 -40.84 5.60 -26.98
CA ASN A 366 -40.33 6.94 -26.62
C ASN A 366 -40.05 7.08 -25.10
N SER A 367 -39.50 6.04 -24.46
CA SER A 367 -39.15 6.03 -23.05
C SER A 367 -37.74 6.56 -22.79
N ASN A 368 -37.44 6.87 -21.53
CA ASN A 368 -36.06 7.00 -21.06
C ASN A 368 -35.36 5.63 -21.10
N GLY A 369 -34.05 5.63 -21.38
CA GLY A 369 -33.21 4.42 -21.47
C GLY A 369 -32.24 4.48 -22.65
N PRO A 370 -31.03 3.89 -22.53
CA PRO A 370 -30.03 3.87 -23.60
C PRO A 370 -30.40 2.91 -24.74
N LEU A 371 -29.77 3.12 -25.90
CA LEU A 371 -29.71 2.16 -27.00
C LEU A 371 -28.53 1.17 -26.81
N ALA A 372 -27.45 1.61 -26.15
CA ALA A 372 -26.27 0.79 -25.89
C ALA A 372 -25.79 0.87 -24.42
N LEU A 373 -25.37 -0.27 -23.88
CA LEU A 373 -24.84 -0.44 -22.54
C LEU A 373 -23.47 -1.12 -22.63
N ILE A 374 -22.43 -0.48 -22.08
CA ILE A 374 -21.09 -1.03 -22.01
C ILE A 374 -20.75 -1.33 -20.55
N LEU A 375 -20.60 -2.61 -20.24
CA LEU A 375 -20.09 -3.11 -18.97
C LEU A 375 -18.57 -3.23 -19.03
N CYS A 376 -17.89 -2.60 -18.09
CA CYS A 376 -16.45 -2.72 -17.87
C CYS A 376 -16.19 -3.35 -16.48
N PRO A 377 -15.04 -4.01 -16.25
CA PRO A 377 -14.76 -4.72 -14.99
C PRO A 377 -14.56 -3.79 -13.79
N GLY A 378 -14.22 -2.52 -14.01
CA GLY A 378 -13.99 -1.53 -12.95
C GLY A 378 -14.07 -0.09 -13.46
N TRP A 379 -14.20 0.87 -12.54
CA TRP A 379 -14.44 2.29 -12.83
C TRP A 379 -13.38 2.90 -13.75
N LYS A 380 -12.14 2.39 -13.68
CA LYS A 380 -11.00 2.88 -14.45
C LYS A 380 -11.11 2.55 -15.94
N LYS A 381 -11.57 1.34 -16.29
CA LYS A 381 -11.85 0.96 -17.69
C LYS A 381 -13.11 1.67 -18.19
N ALA A 382 -14.14 1.78 -17.37
CA ALA A 382 -15.34 2.56 -17.68
C ALA A 382 -15.03 4.04 -17.98
N GLN A 383 -14.16 4.68 -17.21
CA GLN A 383 -13.69 6.05 -17.45
C GLN A 383 -12.95 6.18 -18.80
N LEU A 384 -12.05 5.25 -19.12
CA LEU A 384 -11.31 5.23 -20.40
C LEU A 384 -12.25 5.08 -21.60
N VAL A 385 -13.20 4.14 -21.53
CA VAL A 385 -14.23 3.91 -22.55
C VAL A 385 -15.09 5.16 -22.75
N PHE A 386 -15.50 5.81 -21.66
CA PHE A 386 -16.28 7.04 -21.69
C PHE A 386 -15.53 8.22 -22.32
N GLU A 387 -14.27 8.45 -21.96
CA GLU A 387 -13.42 9.49 -22.57
C GLU A 387 -13.21 9.26 -24.07
N LEU A 388 -13.16 7.99 -24.49
CA LEU A 388 -13.06 7.62 -25.90
C LEU A 388 -14.38 7.87 -26.67
N LEU A 389 -15.54 7.60 -26.06
CA LEU A 389 -16.84 7.99 -26.64
C LEU A 389 -16.97 9.52 -26.78
N GLN A 390 -16.63 10.29 -25.74
CA GLN A 390 -16.61 11.75 -25.80
C GLN A 390 -15.65 12.31 -26.87
N THR A 391 -14.59 11.57 -27.20
CA THR A 391 -13.67 11.94 -28.28
C THR A 391 -14.32 11.86 -29.67
N TYR A 392 -15.25 10.93 -29.88
CA TYR A 392 -15.93 10.71 -31.17
C TYR A 392 -17.35 11.29 -31.27
N GLU A 393 -17.93 11.75 -30.15
CA GLU A 393 -19.25 12.42 -30.09
C GLU A 393 -19.38 13.55 -31.12
N ARG A 394 -18.31 14.33 -31.36
CA ARG A 394 -18.28 15.44 -32.32
C ARG A 394 -18.51 15.06 -33.78
N CYS A 395 -18.38 13.78 -34.10
CA CYS A 395 -18.54 13.25 -35.45
C CYS A 395 -19.86 12.49 -35.62
N CYS A 396 -20.61 12.30 -34.54
CA CYS A 396 -21.88 11.60 -34.52
C CYS A 396 -23.05 12.60 -34.43
N ARG A 397 -24.28 12.11 -34.63
CA ARG A 397 -25.45 12.67 -33.92
C ARG A 397 -25.14 12.70 -32.41
N GLN A 398 -25.71 13.66 -31.67
CA GLN A 398 -25.56 13.71 -30.21
C GLN A 398 -26.14 12.44 -29.57
N LEU A 399 -25.24 11.57 -29.07
CA LEU A 399 -25.58 10.31 -28.38
C LEU A 399 -25.67 10.48 -26.86
N HIS A 400 -25.20 11.62 -26.33
CA HIS A 400 -25.12 11.94 -24.91
C HIS A 400 -24.66 10.76 -24.02
N PRO A 401 -23.42 10.26 -24.22
CA PRO A 401 -22.90 9.16 -23.42
C PRO A 401 -22.88 9.53 -21.93
N MET A 402 -23.10 8.55 -21.05
CA MET A 402 -23.09 8.75 -19.60
C MET A 402 -22.26 7.68 -18.88
N LEU A 403 -21.33 8.13 -18.02
CA LEU A 403 -20.58 7.27 -17.11
C LEU A 403 -21.27 7.17 -15.75
N ILE A 404 -21.79 5.99 -15.43
CA ILE A 404 -22.50 5.73 -14.17
C ILE A 404 -21.65 4.82 -13.28
N ILE A 405 -21.14 5.37 -12.17
CA ILE A 405 -20.40 4.63 -11.13
C ILE A 405 -20.99 5.04 -9.77
N LEU A 406 -21.57 4.06 -9.04
CA LEU A 406 -22.41 4.28 -7.86
C LEU A 406 -21.89 3.54 -6.62
N GLY A 407 -21.85 4.23 -5.48
CA GLY A 407 -21.53 3.62 -4.19
C GLY A 407 -22.71 2.86 -3.56
N GLN A 408 -22.55 2.45 -2.30
CA GLN A 408 -23.58 1.82 -1.46
C GLN A 408 -24.78 2.71 -1.10
N LYS A 409 -24.75 4.01 -1.43
CA LYS A 409 -25.83 4.95 -1.09
C LYS A 409 -26.99 4.85 -2.05
N LYS A 410 -28.18 4.58 -1.54
CA LYS A 410 -29.42 4.53 -2.33
C LYS A 410 -29.80 5.92 -2.87
N GLU A 411 -29.46 6.97 -2.14
CA GLU A 411 -29.67 8.37 -2.53
C GLU A 411 -28.90 8.73 -3.80
N GLU A 412 -27.70 8.16 -4.00
CA GLU A 412 -26.91 8.40 -5.22
C GLU A 412 -27.60 7.78 -6.44
N ALA A 413 -28.06 6.54 -6.34
CA ALA A 413 -28.80 5.84 -7.40
C ALA A 413 -30.16 6.50 -7.73
N LEU A 414 -30.89 6.95 -6.71
CA LEU A 414 -32.13 7.73 -6.86
C LEU A 414 -31.91 9.10 -7.52
N SER A 415 -30.73 9.70 -7.34
CA SER A 415 -30.40 11.02 -7.92
C SER A 415 -30.03 11.00 -9.41
N VAL A 416 -29.75 9.83 -9.99
CA VAL A 416 -29.37 9.70 -11.40
C VAL A 416 -30.56 10.03 -12.29
N LYS A 417 -30.39 11.00 -13.21
CA LYS A 417 -31.39 11.35 -14.22
C LYS A 417 -30.97 10.82 -15.59
N ILE A 418 -31.59 9.74 -16.03
CA ILE A 418 -31.35 9.12 -17.34
C ILE A 418 -32.31 9.75 -18.35
N GLN A 419 -32.01 10.98 -18.79
CA GLN A 419 -32.74 11.70 -19.83
C GLN A 419 -31.82 11.87 -21.05
N GLU A 420 -32.37 11.70 -22.25
CA GLU A 420 -31.70 11.93 -23.56
C GLU A 420 -30.40 11.14 -23.82
N CYS A 421 -30.03 10.20 -22.94
CA CYS A 421 -28.84 9.37 -23.04
C CYS A 421 -29.06 8.15 -23.96
N GLU A 422 -28.23 7.99 -25.00
CA GLU A 422 -28.27 6.81 -25.90
C GLU A 422 -27.20 5.75 -25.54
N VAL A 423 -26.14 6.10 -24.79
CA VAL A 423 -25.06 5.17 -24.42
C VAL A 423 -24.68 5.29 -22.93
N ILE A 424 -24.79 4.19 -22.17
CA ILE A 424 -24.31 4.12 -20.77
C ILE A 424 -23.04 3.28 -20.69
N VAL A 425 -22.05 3.79 -19.95
CA VAL A 425 -20.84 3.05 -19.55
C VAL A 425 -20.85 2.88 -18.03
N THR A 426 -20.66 1.65 -17.54
CA THR A 426 -20.81 1.34 -16.11
C THR A 426 -20.10 0.04 -15.70
N THR A 427 -20.19 -0.34 -14.42
CA THR A 427 -19.72 -1.63 -13.90
C THR A 427 -20.92 -2.49 -13.46
N PRO A 428 -20.83 -3.83 -13.44
CA PRO A 428 -21.95 -4.70 -13.09
C PRO A 428 -22.62 -4.35 -11.74
N TYR A 429 -21.82 -4.10 -10.71
CA TYR A 429 -22.31 -3.68 -9.39
C TYR A 429 -22.99 -2.30 -9.41
N SER A 430 -22.49 -1.35 -10.20
CA SER A 430 -23.13 -0.03 -10.35
C SER A 430 -24.46 -0.14 -11.10
N LEU A 431 -24.53 -0.98 -12.13
CA LEU A 431 -25.75 -1.18 -12.92
C LEU A 431 -26.88 -1.81 -12.10
N LEU A 432 -26.59 -2.84 -11.29
CA LEU A 432 -27.62 -3.47 -10.47
C LEU A 432 -28.21 -2.49 -9.43
N ARG A 433 -27.38 -1.64 -8.81
CA ARG A 433 -27.84 -0.56 -7.92
C ARG A 433 -28.69 0.50 -8.64
N LEU A 434 -28.40 0.76 -9.92
CA LEU A 434 -29.22 1.62 -10.76
C LEU A 434 -30.56 0.95 -11.09
N PHE A 435 -30.55 -0.35 -11.39
CA PHE A 435 -31.73 -1.14 -11.76
C PHE A 435 -32.74 -1.30 -10.60
N GLU A 436 -32.29 -1.27 -9.34
CA GLU A 436 -33.16 -1.17 -8.14
C GLU A 436 -34.14 0.03 -8.18
N HIS A 437 -33.83 1.07 -8.94
CA HIS A 437 -34.61 2.32 -9.00
C HIS A 437 -35.02 2.76 -10.41
N HIS A 438 -34.39 2.22 -11.46
CA HIS A 438 -34.66 2.55 -12.86
C HIS A 438 -35.03 1.28 -13.65
N SER A 439 -36.10 0.58 -13.24
CA SER A 439 -36.47 -0.74 -13.79
C SER A 439 -36.84 -0.75 -15.28
N LEU A 440 -37.09 0.41 -15.90
CA LEU A 440 -37.39 0.53 -17.34
C LEU A 440 -36.13 0.74 -18.21
N LEU A 441 -34.93 0.60 -17.63
CA LEU A 441 -33.66 0.92 -18.30
C LEU A 441 -33.44 0.12 -19.59
N PHE A 442 -33.89 -1.14 -19.65
CA PHE A 442 -33.64 -2.04 -20.77
C PHE A 442 -34.72 -2.00 -21.86
N CYS A 443 -35.84 -1.28 -21.66
CA CYS A 443 -36.95 -1.21 -22.63
C CYS A 443 -36.59 -0.58 -24.00
N ARG A 444 -35.35 -0.09 -24.16
CA ARG A 444 -34.78 0.46 -25.41
C ARG A 444 -33.39 -0.10 -25.73
N LEU A 445 -32.87 -1.02 -24.91
CA LEU A 445 -31.49 -1.48 -25.00
C LEU A 445 -31.35 -2.50 -26.14
N CYS A 446 -30.61 -2.12 -27.18
CA CYS A 446 -30.31 -3.00 -28.31
C CYS A 446 -28.91 -3.62 -28.22
N HIS A 447 -27.95 -2.94 -27.59
CA HIS A 447 -26.53 -3.30 -27.66
C HIS A 447 -25.92 -3.49 -26.27
N LEU A 448 -25.59 -4.73 -25.91
CA LEU A 448 -24.88 -5.05 -24.67
C LEU A 448 -23.42 -5.41 -24.95
N VAL A 449 -22.49 -4.61 -24.44
CA VAL A 449 -21.04 -4.88 -24.55
C VAL A 449 -20.49 -5.38 -23.21
N LEU A 450 -19.75 -6.49 -23.26
CA LEU A 450 -18.97 -7.04 -22.15
C LEU A 450 -17.48 -6.84 -22.46
N ASP A 451 -16.91 -5.75 -21.94
CA ASP A 451 -15.50 -5.37 -22.11
C ASP A 451 -14.63 -6.04 -21.03
N GLU A 452 -13.50 -6.63 -21.41
CA GLU A 452 -12.68 -7.52 -20.57
C GLU A 452 -13.51 -8.65 -19.95
N VAL A 453 -14.24 -9.40 -20.79
CA VAL A 453 -15.23 -10.42 -20.41
C VAL A 453 -14.68 -11.50 -19.47
N GLU A 454 -13.40 -11.84 -19.56
CA GLU A 454 -12.75 -12.77 -18.63
C GLU A 454 -12.60 -12.19 -17.22
N VAL A 455 -12.40 -10.88 -17.10
CA VAL A 455 -12.29 -10.16 -15.82
C VAL A 455 -13.68 -9.92 -15.23
N LEU A 456 -14.65 -9.55 -16.07
CA LEU A 456 -16.07 -9.44 -15.70
C LEU A 456 -16.59 -10.74 -15.06
N PHE A 457 -16.32 -11.90 -15.66
CA PHE A 457 -16.69 -13.18 -15.05
C PHE A 457 -15.79 -13.57 -13.85
N SER A 458 -14.52 -13.15 -13.80
CA SER A 458 -13.64 -13.47 -12.66
C SER A 458 -14.00 -12.71 -11.36
N ASP A 459 -14.39 -11.43 -11.45
CA ASP A 459 -14.69 -10.57 -10.29
C ASP A 459 -16.19 -10.32 -10.04
N ALA A 460 -17.07 -10.65 -11.00
CA ALA A 460 -18.49 -10.27 -10.96
C ALA A 460 -19.46 -11.24 -11.69
N ALA A 461 -19.15 -12.54 -11.82
CA ALA A 461 -19.96 -13.49 -12.61
C ALA A 461 -21.46 -13.46 -12.27
N GLU A 462 -21.82 -13.58 -10.99
CA GLU A 462 -23.23 -13.58 -10.55
C GLU A 462 -23.97 -12.29 -10.97
N GLN A 463 -23.29 -11.14 -10.89
CA GLN A 463 -23.84 -9.85 -11.28
C GLN A 463 -24.01 -9.77 -12.80
N VAL A 464 -23.03 -10.24 -13.57
CA VAL A 464 -23.08 -10.27 -15.05
C VAL A 464 -24.19 -11.20 -15.54
N PHE A 465 -24.34 -12.40 -14.97
CA PHE A 465 -25.46 -13.29 -15.30
C PHE A 465 -26.81 -12.72 -14.88
N THR A 466 -26.91 -12.05 -13.72
CA THR A 466 -28.15 -11.35 -13.32
C THR A 466 -28.54 -10.26 -14.32
N ILE A 467 -27.57 -9.50 -14.84
CA ILE A 467 -27.81 -8.47 -15.86
C ILE A 467 -28.26 -9.11 -17.18
N LEU A 468 -27.61 -10.19 -17.62
CA LEU A 468 -27.97 -10.95 -18.82
C LEU A 468 -29.38 -11.57 -18.72
N ASP A 469 -29.75 -12.07 -17.53
CA ASP A 469 -31.08 -12.60 -17.24
C ASP A 469 -32.17 -11.52 -17.21
N CYS A 470 -31.84 -10.28 -16.85
CA CYS A 470 -32.77 -9.15 -16.99
C CYS A 470 -32.88 -8.71 -18.46
N TYR A 471 -31.75 -8.53 -19.14
CA TYR A 471 -31.71 -8.19 -20.57
C TYR A 471 -32.55 -9.17 -21.41
N LYS A 472 -32.38 -10.49 -21.18
CA LYS A 472 -33.14 -11.54 -21.86
C LYS A 472 -34.64 -11.57 -21.56
N LYS A 473 -35.12 -10.97 -20.46
CA LYS A 473 -36.56 -10.88 -20.13
C LYS A 473 -37.24 -9.69 -20.79
N ASP A 474 -36.52 -8.60 -21.00
CA ASP A 474 -37.04 -7.39 -21.65
C ASP A 474 -36.96 -7.48 -23.20
N VAL A 475 -36.27 -8.50 -23.73
CA VAL A 475 -36.31 -8.93 -25.13
C VAL A 475 -37.71 -9.43 -25.48
N SER A 476 -38.52 -8.58 -26.12
CA SER A 476 -39.67 -9.05 -26.91
C SER A 476 -39.18 -9.65 -28.22
N GLU A 477 -39.69 -10.83 -28.58
CA GLU A 477 -39.29 -11.59 -29.78
C GLU A 477 -39.64 -10.89 -31.10
N GLU A 478 -40.50 -9.86 -31.06
CA GLU A 478 -41.29 -9.44 -32.22
C GLU A 478 -40.69 -8.24 -33.00
N TYR A 479 -39.89 -7.36 -32.38
CA TYR A 479 -39.53 -6.05 -33.01
C TYR A 479 -38.12 -5.46 -32.80
N SER A 480 -37.24 -5.98 -31.93
CA SER A 480 -35.94 -5.34 -31.65
C SER A 480 -34.72 -6.14 -32.13
N ALA A 481 -33.79 -5.42 -32.78
CA ALA A 481 -32.45 -5.92 -33.08
C ALA A 481 -31.60 -5.89 -31.80
N HIS A 482 -31.36 -7.06 -31.21
CA HIS A 482 -30.53 -7.23 -30.02
C HIS A 482 -29.16 -7.77 -30.41
N GLN A 483 -28.10 -7.23 -29.80
CA GLN A 483 -26.71 -7.60 -30.04
C GLN A 483 -25.95 -7.71 -28.72
N ILE A 484 -25.17 -8.77 -28.55
CA ILE A 484 -24.19 -8.94 -27.46
C ILE A 484 -22.79 -9.01 -28.05
N VAL A 485 -21.90 -8.10 -27.61
CA VAL A 485 -20.50 -8.04 -28.02
C VAL A 485 -19.61 -8.29 -26.80
N ALA A 486 -19.04 -9.48 -26.71
CA ALA A 486 -18.08 -9.85 -25.66
C ALA A 486 -16.65 -9.78 -26.18
N VAL A 487 -15.78 -9.06 -25.47
CA VAL A 487 -14.38 -8.83 -25.89
C VAL A 487 -13.45 -9.07 -24.70
N GLY A 488 -12.33 -9.77 -24.92
CA GLY A 488 -11.40 -10.14 -23.85
C GLY A 488 -10.07 -10.70 -24.35
N THR A 489 -9.14 -10.96 -23.44
CA THR A 489 -7.82 -11.53 -23.78
C THR A 489 -7.73 -13.05 -23.60
N ARG A 490 -8.71 -13.67 -22.92
CA ARG A 490 -8.72 -15.11 -22.66
C ARG A 490 -10.09 -15.75 -22.79
N TRP A 491 -10.10 -17.01 -23.18
CA TRP A 491 -11.27 -17.87 -23.08
C TRP A 491 -11.55 -18.25 -21.62
N ASN A 492 -12.81 -18.47 -21.25
CA ASN A 492 -13.17 -19.14 -20.00
C ASN A 492 -14.52 -19.88 -20.14
N LYS A 493 -14.84 -20.75 -19.18
CA LYS A 493 -16.08 -21.55 -19.20
C LYS A 493 -17.38 -20.74 -19.04
N HIS A 494 -17.31 -19.52 -18.50
CA HIS A 494 -18.46 -18.62 -18.43
C HIS A 494 -18.77 -17.99 -19.80
N ILE A 495 -17.79 -17.81 -20.69
CA ILE A 495 -18.02 -17.42 -22.09
C ILE A 495 -18.75 -18.54 -22.86
N ALA A 496 -18.42 -19.81 -22.62
CA ALA A 496 -19.18 -20.93 -23.17
C ALA A 496 -20.64 -20.94 -22.69
N ARG A 497 -20.89 -20.60 -21.41
CA ARG A 497 -22.24 -20.40 -20.87
C ARG A 497 -22.95 -19.21 -21.53
N LEU A 498 -22.29 -18.06 -21.63
CA LEU A 498 -22.78 -16.85 -22.30
C LEU A 498 -23.30 -17.15 -23.71
N ILE A 499 -22.48 -17.83 -24.52
CA ILE A 499 -22.82 -18.21 -25.90
C ILE A 499 -24.06 -19.11 -25.92
N LYS A 500 -24.09 -20.15 -25.08
CA LYS A 500 -25.16 -21.16 -25.08
C LYS A 500 -26.51 -20.64 -24.56
N GLU A 501 -26.49 -19.71 -23.59
CA GLU A 501 -27.71 -19.26 -22.92
C GLU A 501 -28.24 -17.91 -23.42
N PHE A 502 -27.40 -17.05 -24.02
CA PHE A 502 -27.77 -15.66 -24.30
C PHE A 502 -27.46 -15.16 -25.73
N MET A 503 -26.67 -15.87 -26.54
CA MET A 503 -26.29 -15.42 -27.89
C MET A 503 -26.91 -16.26 -29.02
N ASN A 504 -27.26 -15.62 -30.13
CA ASN A 504 -27.91 -16.22 -31.29
C ASN A 504 -26.89 -16.46 -32.43
N GLY A 505 -26.14 -17.57 -32.33
CA GLY A 505 -25.17 -17.99 -33.36
C GLY A 505 -23.98 -17.04 -33.54
N PRO A 506 -23.25 -16.68 -32.47
CA PRO A 506 -22.28 -15.59 -32.48
C PRO A 506 -21.10 -15.79 -33.44
N TYR A 507 -20.58 -14.67 -33.93
CA TYR A 507 -19.34 -14.59 -34.68
C TYR A 507 -18.16 -14.61 -33.69
N ILE A 508 -17.54 -15.78 -33.56
CA ILE A 508 -16.42 -16.02 -32.65
C ILE A 508 -15.13 -15.73 -33.42
N VAL A 509 -14.31 -14.83 -32.88
CA VAL A 509 -12.98 -14.45 -33.40
C VAL A 509 -11.96 -14.75 -32.33
N ILE A 510 -11.01 -15.65 -32.61
CA ILE A 510 -9.89 -15.92 -31.67
C ILE A 510 -8.57 -15.79 -32.43
N THR A 511 -7.77 -14.77 -32.11
CA THR A 511 -6.46 -14.54 -32.79
C THR A 511 -5.28 -15.13 -32.03
N THR A 512 -5.54 -15.80 -30.91
CA THR A 512 -4.54 -16.45 -30.03
C THR A 512 -4.79 -17.94 -30.04
N ILE A 513 -3.77 -18.71 -30.41
CA ILE A 513 -3.96 -20.11 -30.77
C ILE A 513 -4.00 -21.04 -29.56
N GLU A 514 -3.40 -20.57 -28.47
CA GLU A 514 -3.52 -21.08 -27.12
C GLU A 514 -5.01 -21.08 -26.70
N GLU A 515 -5.65 -19.91 -26.69
CA GLU A 515 -7.07 -19.76 -26.33
C GLU A 515 -8.00 -20.47 -27.36
N ALA A 516 -7.65 -20.48 -28.64
CA ALA A 516 -8.41 -21.20 -29.67
C ALA A 516 -8.37 -22.71 -29.49
N SER A 517 -7.27 -23.26 -28.95
CA SER A 517 -7.17 -24.69 -28.61
C SER A 517 -7.96 -25.05 -27.34
N ILE A 518 -8.14 -24.11 -26.40
CA ILE A 518 -9.04 -24.27 -25.25
C ILE A 518 -10.50 -24.23 -25.72
N TYR A 519 -10.86 -23.26 -26.58
CA TYR A 519 -12.16 -23.19 -27.24
C TYR A 519 -12.48 -24.46 -28.05
N GLY A 520 -11.51 -24.92 -28.85
CA GLY A 520 -11.57 -26.16 -29.63
C GLY A 520 -11.44 -27.44 -28.79
N ASN A 521 -11.52 -27.35 -27.46
CA ASN A 521 -11.55 -28.47 -26.53
C ASN A 521 -10.38 -29.46 -26.72
N VAL A 522 -9.17 -28.97 -26.97
CA VAL A 522 -7.97 -29.84 -27.11
C VAL A 522 -7.59 -30.44 -25.77
N GLN A 523 -7.49 -31.77 -25.70
CA GLN A 523 -6.99 -32.47 -24.52
C GLN A 523 -5.51 -32.17 -24.31
N GLN A 524 -5.19 -31.35 -23.31
CA GLN A 524 -3.83 -31.14 -22.81
C GLN A 524 -3.46 -32.30 -21.87
N VAL A 525 -2.39 -33.02 -22.17
CA VAL A 525 -1.94 -34.21 -21.42
C VAL A 525 -0.50 -34.04 -20.98
N VAL A 526 -0.26 -34.02 -19.67
CA VAL A 526 1.08 -33.91 -19.10
C VAL A 526 1.60 -35.31 -18.72
N ARG A 527 2.79 -35.69 -19.18
CA ARG A 527 3.44 -36.96 -18.83
C ARG A 527 4.86 -36.72 -18.31
N SER A 528 5.05 -36.93 -17.01
CA SER A 528 6.38 -36.99 -16.39
C SER A 528 7.08 -38.31 -16.70
N CYS A 529 8.37 -38.28 -17.01
CA CYS A 529 9.21 -39.45 -17.27
C CYS A 529 10.70 -39.10 -17.14
N MET A 530 11.56 -40.09 -16.87
CA MET A 530 13.02 -39.84 -16.91
C MET A 530 13.48 -39.62 -18.36
N ASN A 531 14.56 -38.86 -18.57
CA ASN A 531 15.06 -38.58 -19.92
C ASN A 531 15.44 -39.84 -20.71
N SER A 532 15.85 -40.91 -20.02
CA SER A 532 16.09 -42.24 -20.56
C SER A 532 14.81 -42.98 -21.01
N GLU A 533 13.65 -42.64 -20.46
CA GLU A 533 12.37 -43.32 -20.69
C GLU A 533 11.51 -42.66 -21.77
N ARG A 534 11.84 -41.42 -22.20
CA ARG A 534 11.04 -40.62 -23.16
C ARG A 534 10.61 -41.40 -24.41
N ILE A 535 11.49 -42.24 -24.96
CA ILE A 535 11.18 -43.07 -26.14
C ILE A 535 10.16 -44.18 -25.80
N SER A 536 10.33 -44.85 -24.65
CA SER A 536 9.38 -45.86 -24.16
C SER A 536 8.02 -45.26 -23.82
N VAL A 537 7.99 -44.02 -23.32
CA VAL A 537 6.75 -43.27 -23.05
C VAL A 537 6.10 -42.78 -24.34
N LEU A 538 6.88 -42.30 -25.32
CA LEU A 538 6.39 -41.99 -26.67
C LEU A 538 5.74 -43.21 -27.33
N LEU A 539 6.37 -44.39 -27.26
CA LEU A 539 5.79 -45.62 -27.80
C LEU A 539 4.46 -46.00 -27.10
N LYS A 540 4.31 -45.76 -25.79
CA LYS A 540 3.02 -45.92 -25.07
C LYS A 540 1.97 -44.87 -25.45
N ILE A 541 2.37 -43.67 -25.86
CA ILE A 541 1.46 -42.62 -26.36
C ILE A 541 0.99 -42.94 -27.79
N LEU A 542 1.84 -43.61 -28.57
CA LEU A 542 1.57 -44.10 -29.93
C LEU A 542 1.02 -45.54 -29.94
N ASP A 543 0.40 -45.99 -28.85
CA ASP A 543 -0.21 -47.32 -28.79
C ASP A 543 -1.53 -47.32 -29.58
N PHE A 544 -1.44 -47.66 -30.88
CA PHE A 544 -2.52 -47.56 -31.86
C PHE A 544 -3.57 -48.70 -31.74
N THR A 545 -4.03 -49.00 -30.52
CA THR A 545 -5.02 -50.05 -30.23
C THR A 545 -6.45 -49.73 -30.69
N HIS A 546 -6.69 -48.56 -31.30
CA HIS A 546 -7.98 -48.12 -31.81
C HIS A 546 -7.93 -47.92 -33.33
N ASN A 547 -8.95 -48.42 -34.05
CA ASN A 547 -9.07 -48.37 -35.53
C ASN A 547 -9.18 -46.96 -36.17
N ASN A 548 -9.14 -45.89 -35.37
CA ASN A 548 -9.29 -44.52 -35.83
C ASN A 548 -8.01 -44.03 -36.52
N LEU A 549 -8.14 -43.34 -37.66
CA LEU A 549 -7.02 -42.69 -38.34
C LEU A 549 -6.33 -41.71 -37.37
N GLN A 550 -5.02 -41.84 -37.16
CA GLN A 550 -4.25 -40.89 -36.36
C GLN A 550 -3.12 -40.24 -37.17
N LYS A 551 -3.08 -38.92 -37.11
CA LYS A 551 -2.01 -38.09 -37.67
C LYS A 551 -1.26 -37.45 -36.51
N VAL A 552 -0.02 -37.90 -36.28
CA VAL A 552 0.75 -37.51 -35.09
C VAL A 552 2.00 -36.73 -35.48
N LEU A 553 2.20 -35.57 -34.88
CA LEU A 553 3.44 -34.80 -34.97
C LEU A 553 4.25 -34.98 -33.70
N VAL A 554 5.57 -35.18 -33.82
CA VAL A 554 6.48 -35.35 -32.68
C VAL A 554 7.58 -34.30 -32.77
N PHE A 555 7.47 -33.25 -31.97
CA PHE A 555 8.40 -32.12 -31.98
C PHE A 555 9.62 -32.36 -31.10
N THR A 556 10.82 -32.23 -31.69
CA THR A 556 12.10 -32.33 -30.99
C THR A 556 12.84 -31.01 -30.98
N ASN A 557 13.69 -30.81 -29.97
CA ASN A 557 14.49 -29.59 -29.86
C ASN A 557 15.83 -29.75 -30.60
N THR A 558 16.27 -30.98 -30.88
CA THR A 558 17.49 -31.28 -31.63
C THR A 558 17.27 -32.23 -32.81
N VAL A 559 18.20 -32.20 -33.78
CA VAL A 559 18.26 -33.14 -34.91
C VAL A 559 18.53 -34.57 -34.42
N ASN A 560 19.44 -34.73 -33.46
CA ASN A 560 19.80 -36.04 -32.90
C ASN A 560 18.60 -36.75 -32.25
N GLU A 561 17.75 -36.03 -31.52
CA GLU A 561 16.49 -36.58 -31.01
C GLU A 561 15.56 -37.04 -32.14
N ALA A 562 15.43 -36.26 -33.23
CA ALA A 562 14.56 -36.62 -34.36
C ALA A 562 15.02 -37.94 -35.04
N GLU A 563 16.33 -38.10 -35.23
CA GLU A 563 16.92 -39.34 -35.77
C GLU A 563 16.74 -40.53 -34.82
N MET A 564 16.97 -40.33 -33.51
CA MET A 564 16.79 -41.37 -32.50
C MET A 564 15.33 -41.85 -32.43
N ILE A 565 14.36 -40.93 -32.45
CA ILE A 565 12.93 -41.26 -32.45
C ILE A 565 12.56 -41.98 -33.75
N HIS A 566 12.91 -41.43 -34.92
CA HIS A 566 12.56 -42.07 -36.20
C HIS A 566 13.11 -43.49 -36.31
N LYS A 567 14.35 -43.71 -35.85
CA LYS A 567 14.95 -45.06 -35.75
C LYS A 567 14.19 -45.96 -34.77
N ALA A 568 13.79 -45.45 -33.61
CA ALA A 568 13.01 -46.22 -32.63
C ALA A 568 11.62 -46.60 -33.15
N LEU A 569 10.90 -45.66 -33.79
CA LEU A 569 9.60 -45.92 -34.41
C LEU A 569 9.70 -46.99 -35.51
N LYS A 570 10.68 -46.84 -36.41
CA LYS A 570 10.94 -47.82 -37.49
C LYS A 570 11.29 -49.21 -36.96
N ASN A 571 12.04 -49.30 -35.86
CA ASN A 571 12.36 -50.57 -35.21
C ASN A 571 11.14 -51.24 -34.56
N ASN A 572 10.11 -50.49 -34.19
CA ASN A 572 8.83 -50.98 -33.66
C ASN A 572 7.76 -51.08 -34.77
N SER A 573 8.17 -51.13 -36.05
CA SER A 573 7.29 -51.23 -37.23
C SER A 573 6.28 -50.08 -37.41
N ILE A 574 6.42 -48.97 -36.69
CA ILE A 574 5.56 -47.79 -36.84
C ILE A 574 5.98 -47.01 -38.09
N PHE A 575 5.02 -46.78 -38.99
CA PHE A 575 5.23 -45.91 -40.15
C PHE A 575 5.49 -44.48 -39.70
N SER A 576 6.72 -44.00 -39.96
CA SER A 576 7.13 -42.66 -39.57
C SER A 576 7.94 -41.96 -40.65
N LEU A 577 7.78 -40.64 -40.68
CA LEU A 577 8.50 -39.68 -41.50
C LEU A 577 9.36 -38.81 -40.57
N LYS A 578 10.42 -38.21 -41.10
CA LYS A 578 11.24 -37.23 -40.38
C LYS A 578 11.49 -35.97 -41.24
N LEU A 579 11.57 -34.81 -40.60
CA LEU A 579 11.97 -33.56 -41.24
C LEU A 579 12.79 -32.69 -40.27
N HIS A 580 14.04 -32.40 -40.62
CA HIS A 580 14.91 -31.51 -39.88
C HIS A 580 15.65 -30.56 -40.85
N LYS A 581 16.28 -29.52 -40.31
CA LYS A 581 16.97 -28.46 -41.06
C LYS A 581 18.00 -28.97 -42.09
N GLU A 582 18.58 -30.13 -41.83
CA GLU A 582 19.64 -30.77 -42.63
C GLU A 582 19.10 -31.89 -43.55
N SER A 583 17.78 -32.06 -43.63
CA SER A 583 17.13 -33.01 -44.57
C SER A 583 17.22 -32.50 -46.02
N GLU A 584 18.29 -32.87 -46.74
CA GLU A 584 18.60 -32.29 -48.07
C GLU A 584 17.46 -32.39 -49.10
N PHE A 585 16.74 -33.53 -49.16
CA PHE A 585 15.60 -33.72 -50.08
C PHE A 585 14.52 -34.63 -49.48
N ASN A 586 13.33 -34.08 -49.17
CA ASN A 586 12.03 -34.77 -49.34
C ASN A 586 10.74 -33.98 -48.97
N PHE A 587 10.78 -32.65 -48.79
CA PHE A 587 9.60 -31.87 -48.35
C PHE A 587 8.28 -32.23 -49.07
N LYS A 588 8.29 -32.26 -50.43
CA LYS A 588 7.12 -32.59 -51.24
C LYS A 588 6.62 -34.02 -51.00
N TYR A 589 7.53 -35.00 -50.92
CA TYR A 589 7.20 -36.39 -50.62
C TYR A 589 6.58 -36.56 -49.22
N ILE A 590 7.08 -35.83 -48.22
CA ILE A 590 6.54 -35.85 -46.85
C ILE A 590 5.12 -35.31 -46.83
N LEU A 591 4.88 -34.17 -47.49
CA LEU A 591 3.54 -33.59 -47.62
C LEU A 591 2.59 -34.50 -48.41
N GLU A 592 3.07 -35.15 -49.48
CA GLU A 592 2.32 -36.18 -50.21
C GLU A 592 1.98 -37.39 -49.34
N GLN A 593 2.88 -37.85 -48.47
CA GLN A 593 2.60 -38.97 -47.56
C GLN A 593 1.59 -38.56 -46.47
N TRP A 594 1.68 -37.32 -45.98
CA TRP A 594 0.77 -36.77 -44.97
C TRP A 594 -0.65 -36.52 -45.51
N THR A 595 -0.77 -36.10 -46.78
CA THR A 595 -2.05 -35.77 -47.43
C THR A 595 -2.73 -36.94 -48.13
N LYS A 596 -2.04 -38.09 -48.29
CA LYS A 596 -2.64 -39.33 -48.81
C LYS A 596 -3.89 -39.73 -48.00
N LYS A 597 -5.05 -39.69 -48.66
CA LYS A 597 -6.27 -40.35 -48.16
C LYS A 597 -5.95 -41.82 -47.93
N SER A 598 -5.95 -42.21 -46.65
CA SER A 598 -5.54 -43.54 -46.20
C SER A 598 -6.74 -44.29 -45.66
N ASN A 599 -6.68 -45.63 -45.72
CA ASN A 599 -7.77 -46.48 -45.24
C ASN A 599 -7.85 -46.45 -43.70
N SER A 600 -9.00 -46.84 -43.14
CA SER A 600 -9.20 -47.03 -41.70
C SER A 600 -8.09 -47.87 -41.08
N GLY A 601 -7.54 -47.45 -39.94
CA GLY A 601 -6.38 -48.09 -39.30
C GLY A 601 -5.00 -47.72 -39.87
N THR A 602 -4.90 -46.72 -40.75
CA THR A 602 -3.58 -46.16 -41.14
C THR A 602 -3.19 -45.03 -40.19
N HIS A 603 -1.99 -45.11 -39.63
CA HIS A 603 -1.43 -44.10 -38.73
C HIS A 603 -0.16 -43.49 -39.36
N VAL A 604 0.00 -42.16 -39.27
CA VAL A 604 1.16 -41.45 -39.82
C VAL A 604 1.80 -40.62 -38.71
N VAL A 605 3.06 -40.92 -38.39
CA VAL A 605 3.86 -40.15 -37.43
C VAL A 605 4.91 -39.33 -38.18
N LEU A 606 4.92 -38.01 -38.00
CA LEU A 606 5.96 -37.13 -38.55
C LEU A 606 6.77 -36.53 -37.39
N VAL A 607 8.05 -36.88 -37.33
CA VAL A 607 9.02 -36.37 -36.36
C VAL A 607 9.71 -35.14 -36.93
N LEU A 608 9.75 -34.01 -36.22
CA LEU A 608 10.30 -32.77 -36.76
C LEU A 608 10.88 -31.80 -35.72
N THR A 609 11.87 -31.02 -36.16
CA THR A 609 12.41 -29.88 -35.41
C THR A 609 11.60 -28.60 -35.69
N ASP A 610 11.50 -27.69 -34.72
CA ASP A 610 10.65 -26.48 -34.82
C ASP A 610 10.91 -25.60 -36.05
N ASP A 611 12.17 -25.47 -36.47
CA ASP A 611 12.59 -24.76 -37.70
C ASP A 611 11.78 -25.20 -38.95
N CYS A 612 11.30 -26.45 -38.97
CA CYS A 612 10.64 -27.06 -40.13
C CYS A 612 9.12 -26.80 -40.22
N MET A 613 8.50 -26.31 -39.14
CA MET A 613 7.04 -26.11 -39.04
C MET A 613 6.48 -25.18 -40.10
N GLN A 614 7.15 -24.04 -40.32
CA GLN A 614 6.67 -22.95 -41.16
C GLN A 614 6.54 -23.32 -42.64
N TYR A 615 7.28 -24.35 -43.08
CA TYR A 615 7.20 -24.84 -44.46
C TYR A 615 6.02 -25.79 -44.69
N LEU A 616 5.68 -26.62 -43.70
CA LEU A 616 4.74 -27.74 -43.86
C LEU A 616 3.29 -27.30 -44.03
N GLY A 617 2.86 -26.25 -43.33
CA GLY A 617 1.47 -25.77 -43.39
C GLY A 617 0.40 -26.78 -42.92
N ILE A 618 0.82 -27.84 -42.22
CA ILE A 618 -0.07 -28.84 -41.61
C ILE A 618 -0.91 -28.18 -40.52
N MET A 619 -2.22 -28.43 -40.53
CA MET A 619 -3.18 -28.00 -39.51
C MET A 619 -4.14 -29.14 -39.08
N ASP A 620 -4.06 -30.29 -39.74
CA ASP A 620 -5.00 -31.43 -39.62
C ASP A 620 -4.45 -32.61 -38.77
N ALA A 621 -3.41 -32.39 -37.96
CA ALA A 621 -2.94 -33.42 -37.03
C ALA A 621 -4.00 -33.70 -35.94
N THR A 622 -4.13 -34.96 -35.53
CA THR A 622 -5.03 -35.37 -34.45
C THR A 622 -4.32 -35.37 -33.09
N CYS A 623 -2.98 -35.47 -33.10
CA CYS A 623 -2.16 -35.43 -31.90
C CYS A 623 -0.83 -34.69 -32.17
N VAL A 624 -0.43 -33.84 -31.23
CA VAL A 624 0.88 -33.21 -31.18
C VAL A 624 1.59 -33.65 -29.90
N VAL A 625 2.77 -34.28 -30.05
CA VAL A 625 3.65 -34.65 -28.95
C VAL A 625 4.81 -33.67 -28.87
N HIS A 626 4.87 -32.92 -27.78
CA HIS A 626 6.00 -32.06 -27.43
C HIS A 626 7.05 -32.95 -26.75
N PHE A 627 7.85 -33.66 -27.56
CA PHE A 627 8.87 -34.59 -27.06
C PHE A 627 10.05 -33.82 -26.45
N GLY A 628 10.54 -32.80 -27.16
CA GLY A 628 11.37 -31.75 -26.56
C GLY A 628 10.48 -30.64 -25.99
N PHE A 629 10.84 -30.10 -24.82
CA PHE A 629 10.03 -29.08 -24.16
C PHE A 629 10.11 -27.72 -24.92
N PRO A 630 8.97 -27.09 -25.28
CA PRO A 630 8.97 -25.84 -26.04
C PRO A 630 9.13 -24.61 -25.16
N SER A 631 9.56 -23.49 -25.73
CA SER A 631 9.26 -22.16 -25.17
C SER A 631 7.80 -21.77 -25.48
N PRO A 632 7.12 -20.91 -24.69
CA PRO A 632 5.73 -20.51 -24.91
C PRO A 632 5.50 -19.91 -26.32
N ARG A 633 6.48 -19.16 -26.84
CA ARG A 633 6.43 -18.59 -28.20
C ARG A 633 6.40 -19.66 -29.30
N ILE A 634 6.95 -20.84 -29.05
CA ILE A 634 6.93 -22.00 -29.96
C ILE A 634 5.73 -22.91 -29.64
N PHE A 635 5.32 -23.01 -28.38
CA PHE A 635 4.22 -23.85 -27.92
C PHE A 635 2.91 -23.60 -28.70
N GLY A 636 2.48 -22.34 -28.81
CA GLY A 636 1.31 -21.99 -29.63
C GLY A 636 1.48 -22.34 -31.12
N GLN A 637 2.69 -22.16 -31.68
CA GLN A 637 2.95 -22.54 -33.07
C GLN A 637 2.84 -24.07 -33.26
N ARG A 638 3.23 -24.88 -32.27
CA ARG A 638 3.05 -26.35 -32.30
C ARG A 638 1.57 -26.73 -32.21
N LEU A 639 0.77 -25.99 -31.43
CA LEU A 639 -0.69 -26.13 -31.40
C LEU A 639 -1.38 -25.68 -32.71
N HIS A 640 -0.71 -24.94 -33.60
CA HIS A 640 -1.27 -24.64 -34.92
C HIS A 640 -1.48 -25.90 -35.76
N SER A 641 -0.65 -26.92 -35.55
CA SER A 641 -0.70 -28.11 -36.40
C SER A 641 -1.90 -29.03 -36.18
N ILE A 642 -2.75 -28.70 -35.20
CA ILE A 642 -4.01 -29.38 -34.87
C ILE A 642 -5.25 -28.48 -35.08
N SER A 643 -5.09 -27.26 -35.63
CA SER A 643 -6.15 -26.24 -35.61
C SER A 643 -7.35 -26.48 -36.54
N ASP A 644 -7.23 -27.36 -37.55
CA ASP A 644 -8.39 -27.79 -38.35
C ASP A 644 -9.34 -28.68 -37.53
N ASN A 645 -8.87 -29.26 -36.43
CA ASN A 645 -9.64 -30.09 -35.52
C ASN A 645 -10.23 -29.30 -34.33
N PHE A 646 -10.19 -27.96 -34.34
CA PHE A 646 -10.81 -27.11 -33.31
C PHE A 646 -12.33 -27.01 -33.52
N CYS A 647 -13.08 -27.99 -33.03
CA CYS A 647 -14.55 -28.00 -33.09
C CYS A 647 -15.17 -28.19 -31.69
N ASN A 648 -16.18 -27.38 -31.39
CA ASN A 648 -16.91 -27.39 -30.10
C ASN A 648 -18.39 -27.80 -30.29
N ASP A 649 -18.66 -28.61 -31.33
CA ASP A 649 -20.01 -29.00 -31.72
C ASP A 649 -20.49 -30.16 -30.84
N SER A 650 -21.37 -29.85 -29.88
CA SER A 650 -21.83 -30.78 -28.84
C SER A 650 -22.88 -31.79 -29.32
N SER A 651 -22.95 -32.05 -30.62
CA SER A 651 -23.93 -32.91 -31.29
C SER A 651 -23.41 -34.32 -31.59
N VAL A 652 -22.16 -34.63 -31.21
CA VAL A 652 -21.47 -35.90 -31.51
C VAL A 652 -20.88 -36.49 -30.23
N ASP A 653 -21.08 -37.80 -30.00
CA ASP A 653 -20.42 -38.54 -28.92
C ASP A 653 -18.90 -38.66 -29.18
N GLN A 654 -18.12 -37.79 -28.53
CA GLN A 654 -16.72 -37.48 -28.90
C GLN A 654 -15.62 -38.19 -28.08
N GLU A 655 -15.92 -39.21 -27.27
CA GLU A 655 -14.91 -39.88 -26.43
C GLU A 655 -13.67 -40.40 -27.19
N TYR A 656 -13.80 -40.68 -28.49
CA TYR A 656 -12.77 -41.33 -29.31
C TYR A 656 -12.12 -40.46 -30.40
N THR A 657 -12.45 -39.17 -30.49
CA THR A 657 -11.98 -38.26 -31.58
C THR A 657 -11.43 -36.90 -31.13
N LYS A 658 -11.37 -36.65 -29.81
CA LYS A 658 -10.84 -35.39 -29.23
C LYS A 658 -9.37 -35.16 -29.62
N ALA A 659 -9.05 -33.98 -30.16
CA ALA A 659 -7.67 -33.60 -30.52
C ALA A 659 -6.78 -33.48 -29.27
N ARG A 660 -5.48 -33.80 -29.39
CA ARG A 660 -4.59 -33.97 -28.23
C ARG A 660 -3.28 -33.19 -28.36
N SER A 661 -2.86 -32.54 -27.28
CA SER A 661 -1.49 -32.08 -27.07
C SER A 661 -0.90 -32.88 -25.91
N VAL A 662 0.25 -33.52 -26.12
CA VAL A 662 0.92 -34.36 -25.12
C VAL A 662 2.30 -33.80 -24.85
N ILE A 663 2.55 -33.36 -23.62
CA ILE A 663 3.82 -32.77 -23.18
C ILE A 663 4.60 -33.79 -22.38
N LEU A 664 5.81 -34.12 -22.84
CA LEU A 664 6.77 -34.89 -22.05
C LEU A 664 7.55 -33.95 -21.15
N LEU A 665 7.49 -34.20 -19.84
CA LEU A 665 8.29 -33.50 -18.82
C LEU A 665 9.32 -34.47 -18.24
N THR A 666 10.51 -33.92 -17.97
CA THR A 666 11.70 -34.68 -17.59
C THR A 666 12.55 -33.90 -16.58
N GLU A 667 13.46 -34.58 -15.91
CA GLU A 667 14.45 -33.99 -15.00
C GLU A 667 15.40 -32.99 -15.68
N ASN A 668 15.58 -33.14 -17.00
CA ASN A 668 16.37 -32.23 -17.86
C ASN A 668 15.48 -31.26 -18.67
N SER A 669 14.18 -31.20 -18.39
CA SER A 669 13.34 -30.11 -18.89
C SER A 669 13.74 -28.86 -18.11
N GLU A 670 14.60 -28.04 -18.69
CA GLU A 670 15.04 -26.79 -18.09
C GLU A 670 13.83 -25.97 -17.62
N CYS A 671 14.03 -25.22 -16.54
CA CYS A 671 13.00 -24.53 -15.74
C CYS A 671 12.35 -23.32 -16.46
N HIS A 672 12.26 -23.39 -17.80
CA HIS A 672 11.99 -22.27 -18.67
C HIS A 672 10.49 -22.09 -18.90
N GLU A 673 10.02 -21.00 -18.27
CA GLU A 673 8.81 -20.25 -18.56
C GLU A 673 7.52 -20.83 -17.96
N LEU A 674 7.15 -20.27 -16.79
CA LEU A 674 5.84 -20.42 -16.15
C LEU A 674 4.64 -20.13 -17.07
N GLY A 675 4.84 -19.52 -18.25
CA GLY A 675 3.80 -19.31 -19.25
C GLY A 675 3.09 -20.61 -19.66
N ILE A 676 3.82 -21.71 -19.90
CA ILE A 676 3.21 -23.00 -20.28
C ILE A 676 2.47 -23.63 -19.10
N LEU A 677 3.03 -23.58 -17.88
CA LEU A 677 2.37 -24.11 -16.68
C LEU A 677 1.08 -23.32 -16.36
N ARG A 678 1.10 -21.99 -16.52
CA ARG A 678 -0.09 -21.13 -16.36
C ARG A 678 -1.13 -21.40 -17.45
N TYR A 679 -0.71 -21.67 -18.70
CA TYR A 679 -1.60 -22.12 -19.76
C TYR A 679 -2.24 -23.47 -19.45
N LEU A 680 -1.49 -24.46 -18.96
CA LEU A 680 -2.03 -25.77 -18.59
C LEU A 680 -3.05 -25.68 -17.45
N GLN A 681 -2.79 -24.83 -16.45
CA GLN A 681 -3.75 -24.52 -15.38
C GLN A 681 -5.02 -23.83 -15.92
N HIS A 682 -4.87 -22.90 -16.87
CA HIS A 682 -5.96 -22.17 -17.52
C HIS A 682 -6.79 -23.06 -18.46
N ALA A 683 -6.18 -24.08 -19.08
CA ALA A 683 -6.83 -25.12 -19.87
C ALA A 683 -7.46 -26.25 -19.03
N GLU A 684 -7.52 -26.10 -17.70
CA GLU A 684 -8.03 -27.08 -16.73
C GLU A 684 -7.40 -28.49 -16.89
N ALA A 685 -6.10 -28.54 -17.24
CA ALA A 685 -5.37 -29.78 -17.50
C ALA A 685 -4.98 -30.54 -16.21
N GLU A 686 -4.93 -31.87 -16.29
CA GLU A 686 -4.38 -32.71 -15.22
C GLU A 686 -2.86 -32.54 -15.11
N ILE A 687 -2.40 -31.87 -14.05
CA ILE A 687 -0.99 -31.63 -13.75
C ILE A 687 -0.55 -32.57 -12.60
N PRO A 688 0.45 -33.45 -12.83
CA PRO A 688 1.02 -34.31 -11.78
C PRO A 688 1.45 -33.54 -10.49
N PRO A 689 1.20 -34.07 -9.28
CA PRO A 689 1.49 -33.38 -8.01
C PRO A 689 2.94 -32.90 -7.85
N GLU A 690 3.90 -33.65 -8.39
CA GLU A 690 5.33 -33.34 -8.35
C GLU A 690 5.65 -31.99 -9.02
N LEU A 691 4.83 -31.60 -10.00
CA LEU A 691 4.95 -30.33 -10.74
C LEU A 691 4.30 -29.17 -9.99
N HIS A 692 3.30 -29.41 -9.13
CA HIS A 692 2.79 -28.38 -8.23
C HIS A 692 3.86 -27.99 -7.19
N ASP A 693 4.53 -29.00 -6.63
CA ASP A 693 5.67 -28.84 -5.73
C ASP A 693 6.85 -28.11 -6.38
N PHE A 694 7.12 -28.40 -7.66
CA PHE A 694 8.11 -27.70 -8.47
C PHE A 694 7.70 -26.24 -8.75
N THR A 695 6.43 -26.02 -9.11
CA THR A 695 5.87 -24.68 -9.37
C THR A 695 5.91 -23.79 -8.11
N ALA A 696 5.67 -24.36 -6.93
CA ALA A 696 5.81 -23.64 -5.66
C ALA A 696 7.26 -23.15 -5.47
N LYS A 697 8.25 -24.04 -5.64
CA LYS A 697 9.68 -23.72 -5.55
C LYS A 697 10.12 -22.69 -6.59
N MET A 698 9.58 -22.74 -7.82
CA MET A 698 9.80 -21.71 -8.84
C MET A 698 9.26 -20.35 -8.40
N LEU A 699 8.02 -20.29 -7.92
CA LEU A 699 7.39 -19.04 -7.48
C LEU A 699 8.07 -18.44 -6.24
N GLU A 700 8.63 -19.28 -5.37
CA GLU A 700 9.50 -18.84 -4.27
C GLU A 700 10.83 -18.27 -4.79
N ALA A 701 11.47 -18.91 -5.77
CA ALA A 701 12.71 -18.43 -6.38
C ALA A 701 12.53 -17.13 -7.19
N GLU A 702 11.42 -16.97 -7.92
CA GLU A 702 11.05 -15.69 -8.56
C GLU A 702 10.79 -14.60 -7.52
N GLU A 703 10.20 -14.94 -6.38
CA GLU A 703 9.88 -14.00 -5.31
C GLU A 703 11.13 -13.60 -4.49
N ASP A 704 12.08 -14.50 -4.30
CA ASP A 704 13.39 -14.20 -3.72
C ASP A 704 14.22 -13.27 -4.64
N GLN A 705 14.11 -13.40 -5.97
CA GLN A 705 14.70 -12.44 -6.92
C GLN A 705 14.15 -11.00 -6.78
N LYS A 706 12.95 -10.82 -6.17
CA LYS A 706 12.36 -9.51 -5.90
C LYS A 706 12.87 -8.86 -4.61
N PHE A 707 13.86 -9.41 -3.91
CA PHE A 707 14.36 -8.87 -2.64
C PHE A 707 14.78 -7.38 -2.67
N SER A 708 15.17 -6.85 -3.83
CA SER A 708 15.53 -5.44 -4.07
C SER A 708 14.36 -4.53 -4.48
N ARG A 709 13.17 -5.10 -4.71
CA ARG A 709 11.94 -4.36 -5.09
C ARG A 709 11.25 -3.76 -3.85
N PRO A 710 10.43 -2.72 -4.00
CA PRO A 710 9.56 -2.27 -2.92
C PRO A 710 8.52 -3.35 -2.56
N LEU A 711 8.04 -3.33 -1.32
CA LEU A 711 6.93 -4.18 -0.89
C LEU A 711 5.63 -3.74 -1.58
N CYS A 712 4.92 -4.71 -2.19
CA CYS A 712 3.74 -4.52 -3.04
C CYS A 712 2.72 -3.54 -2.45
N ALA A 713 2.37 -2.51 -3.20
CA ALA A 713 1.46 -1.46 -2.74
C ALA A 713 0.07 -1.98 -2.33
N TYR A 714 -0.48 -2.97 -3.05
CA TYR A 714 -1.76 -3.61 -2.71
C TYR A 714 -1.66 -4.39 -1.39
N LEU A 715 -0.57 -5.14 -1.21
CA LEU A 715 -0.30 -5.88 0.02
C LEU A 715 -0.18 -4.92 1.21
N LYS A 716 0.52 -3.79 1.05
CA LYS A 716 0.63 -2.73 2.08
C LYS A 716 -0.69 -2.04 2.40
N THR A 717 -1.56 -1.82 1.40
CA THR A 717 -2.76 -0.98 1.55
C THR A 717 -4.01 -1.78 1.93
N PHE A 718 -4.06 -3.07 1.59
CA PHE A 718 -5.23 -3.93 1.80
C PHE A 718 -4.93 -5.27 2.48
N GLY A 719 -3.66 -5.62 2.69
CA GLY A 719 -3.22 -6.90 3.27
C GLY A 719 -3.16 -8.08 2.29
N ILE A 720 -3.60 -7.90 1.05
CA ILE A 720 -3.65 -8.95 -0.01
C ILE A 720 -3.30 -8.34 -1.37
N CYS A 721 -2.67 -9.11 -2.26
CA CYS A 721 -2.48 -8.78 -3.67
C CYS A 721 -3.16 -9.86 -4.54
N LYS A 722 -4.19 -9.52 -5.33
CA LYS A 722 -4.87 -10.48 -6.24
C LYS A 722 -3.87 -11.15 -7.19
N ASN A 723 -2.97 -10.35 -7.76
CA ASN A 723 -2.15 -10.73 -8.91
C ASN A 723 -0.71 -11.12 -8.53
N ARG A 724 -0.50 -11.79 -7.38
CA ARG A 724 0.82 -12.12 -6.82
C ARG A 724 1.80 -12.74 -7.84
N THR A 725 1.32 -13.64 -8.70
CA THR A 725 2.12 -14.39 -9.69
C THR A 725 2.62 -13.55 -10.89
N VAL A 726 2.05 -12.36 -11.12
CA VAL A 726 2.50 -11.42 -12.17
C VAL A 726 2.93 -10.06 -11.60
N CYS A 727 2.80 -9.85 -10.30
CA CYS A 727 3.16 -8.60 -9.66
C CYS A 727 4.70 -8.45 -9.56
N PRO A 728 5.27 -7.33 -10.05
CA PRO A 728 6.72 -7.10 -10.13
C PRO A 728 7.34 -6.65 -8.80
N ASP A 729 6.50 -6.26 -7.83
CA ASP A 729 6.91 -5.91 -6.47
C ASP A 729 6.99 -7.16 -5.59
N ARG A 730 7.70 -7.06 -4.46
CA ARG A 730 7.80 -8.19 -3.52
C ARG A 730 6.60 -8.31 -2.59
N HIS A 731 6.34 -9.51 -2.14
CA HIS A 731 5.32 -9.93 -1.18
C HIS A 731 5.95 -10.50 0.10
N GLN A 732 7.25 -10.84 0.06
CA GLN A 732 8.03 -11.13 1.26
C GLN A 732 8.51 -9.84 1.95
N ILE A 733 8.53 -9.88 3.29
CA ILE A 733 9.16 -8.86 4.13
C ILE A 733 10.65 -9.18 4.25
N ASN A 734 11.51 -8.18 4.02
CA ASN A 734 12.96 -8.28 4.14
C ASN A 734 13.41 -7.44 5.35
N LEU A 735 13.67 -8.11 6.48
CA LEU A 735 14.02 -7.47 7.74
C LEU A 735 15.32 -6.64 7.72
N GLN A 736 16.13 -6.67 6.64
CA GLN A 736 17.30 -5.79 6.49
C GLN A 736 16.93 -4.42 5.87
N ILE A 737 15.90 -4.38 5.01
CA ILE A 737 15.45 -3.16 4.32
C ILE A 737 14.21 -2.56 5.01
N ASP A 738 13.40 -3.41 5.64
CA ASP A 738 12.14 -3.07 6.30
C ASP A 738 12.30 -2.68 7.78
N VAL A 739 13.54 -2.43 8.26
CA VAL A 739 13.79 -1.82 9.59
C VAL A 739 13.25 -0.39 9.59
N PRO A 740 12.51 0.07 10.61
CA PRO A 740 12.15 1.48 10.72
C PRO A 740 13.39 2.38 10.84
N GLN A 741 13.52 3.38 9.96
CA GLN A 741 14.68 4.29 9.90
C GLN A 741 14.37 5.73 10.34
N ASN A 742 13.16 6.22 10.06
CA ASN A 742 12.76 7.62 10.30
C ASN A 742 11.59 7.75 11.32
N ILE A 743 11.31 6.68 12.09
CA ILE A 743 10.32 6.68 13.17
C ILE A 743 11.10 6.64 14.48
N PRO A 744 10.98 7.62 15.39
CA PRO A 744 11.73 7.65 16.65
C PRO A 744 11.57 6.37 17.48
N ASP A 745 12.65 5.87 18.11
CA ASP A 745 12.64 4.59 18.83
C ASP A 745 11.57 4.49 19.93
N LYS A 746 11.28 5.61 20.60
CA LYS A 746 10.20 5.74 21.60
C LYS A 746 8.81 5.35 21.04
N ILE A 747 8.60 5.53 19.73
CA ILE A 747 7.37 5.22 18.99
C ILE A 747 7.41 3.80 18.39
N ILE A 748 8.59 3.21 18.19
CA ILE A 748 8.75 1.81 17.75
C ILE A 748 8.41 0.83 18.89
N GLN A 749 8.79 1.17 20.13
CA GLN A 749 8.76 0.24 21.27
C GLN A 749 7.38 0.07 21.93
N THR A 750 6.43 0.99 21.70
CA THR A 750 5.02 0.87 22.14
C THR A 750 4.07 1.44 21.08
N PRO A 751 2.80 0.99 20.98
CA PRO A 751 1.83 1.53 20.02
C PRO A 751 1.40 2.96 20.41
N GLY A 752 2.23 3.93 20.03
CA GLY A 752 2.10 5.34 20.42
C GLY A 752 1.00 6.10 19.69
N TYR A 753 0.51 7.14 20.36
CA TYR A 753 -0.28 8.21 19.74
C TYR A 753 0.65 9.29 19.18
N VAL A 754 0.38 9.75 17.95
CA VAL A 754 1.22 10.72 17.24
C VAL A 754 0.38 11.82 16.59
N THR A 755 0.91 13.04 16.56
CA THR A 755 0.39 14.12 15.70
C THR A 755 0.95 13.94 14.29
N ILE A 756 0.08 13.90 13.29
CA ILE A 756 0.43 13.75 11.87
C ILE A 756 -0.01 15.00 11.10
N LEU A 757 0.85 15.47 10.19
CA LEU A 757 0.55 16.48 9.19
C LEU A 757 0.63 15.86 7.77
N PRO A 758 -0.50 15.48 7.14
CA PRO A 758 -0.51 14.93 5.78
C PRO A 758 -0.18 16.02 4.74
N LEU A 759 0.83 15.78 3.90
CA LEU A 759 1.33 16.76 2.91
C LEU A 759 1.05 16.33 1.47
N HIS A 760 1.23 15.04 1.15
CA HIS A 760 0.95 14.48 -0.16
C HIS A 760 -0.02 13.30 -0.05
N ILE A 761 -1.12 13.36 -0.79
CA ILE A 761 -2.20 12.36 -0.75
C ILE A 761 -2.07 11.51 -2.00
N VAL A 762 -1.75 10.22 -1.85
CA VAL A 762 -1.51 9.30 -2.98
C VAL A 762 -2.84 8.70 -3.45
N ASN A 763 -3.65 8.23 -2.51
CA ASN A 763 -5.02 7.76 -2.74
C ASN A 763 -5.86 8.00 -1.46
N ALA A 764 -7.09 7.46 -1.39
CA ALA A 764 -7.97 7.69 -0.25
C ALA A 764 -7.49 7.08 1.09
N THR A 765 -6.51 6.17 1.11
CA THR A 765 -5.97 5.53 2.33
C THR A 765 -4.46 5.70 2.54
N ASN A 766 -3.68 5.99 1.49
CA ASN A 766 -2.22 6.13 1.55
C ASN A 766 -1.82 7.59 1.33
N TYR A 767 -1.07 8.15 2.29
CA TYR A 767 -0.59 9.53 2.29
C TYR A 767 0.88 9.57 2.73
N PHE A 768 1.61 10.61 2.31
CA PHE A 768 2.87 11.00 2.94
C PHE A 768 2.68 12.28 3.75
N GLY A 769 3.36 12.37 4.88
CA GLY A 769 3.31 13.51 5.80
C GLY A 769 4.44 13.50 6.81
N ARG A 770 4.41 14.45 7.75
CA ARG A 770 5.36 14.51 8.88
C ARG A 770 4.69 14.06 10.17
N ILE A 771 5.46 13.45 11.07
CA ILE A 771 5.12 13.40 12.49
C ILE A 771 5.52 14.76 13.09
N VAL A 772 4.67 15.35 13.93
CA VAL A 772 4.89 16.68 14.52
C VAL A 772 4.85 16.56 16.04
N ASP A 773 5.94 16.95 16.70
CA ASP A 773 5.99 17.02 18.16
C ASP A 773 5.10 18.16 18.67
N LYS A 774 4.61 18.04 19.91
CA LYS A 774 3.75 19.04 20.57
C LYS A 774 4.56 20.08 21.36
N GLN A 775 5.88 19.93 21.43
CA GLN A 775 6.79 20.90 22.06
C GLN A 775 7.47 21.83 21.02
N GLU A 776 8.24 21.30 20.06
CA GLU A 776 8.86 22.09 18.97
C GLU A 776 8.91 21.33 17.64
N ASP A 777 8.59 22.00 16.52
CA ASP A 777 8.73 21.45 15.16
C ASP A 777 10.05 21.88 14.51
N GLN A 778 11.13 21.15 14.84
CA GLN A 778 12.49 21.41 14.33
C GLN A 778 12.56 21.49 12.78
N TYR A 779 11.66 20.81 12.07
CA TYR A 779 11.62 20.89 10.61
C TYR A 779 11.09 22.24 10.09
N THR A 780 10.14 22.87 10.78
CA THR A 780 9.64 24.19 10.34
C THR A 780 10.75 25.24 10.42
N ASN A 781 11.56 25.22 11.48
CA ASN A 781 12.76 26.06 11.60
C ASN A 781 13.76 25.79 10.45
N LEU A 782 14.05 24.51 10.16
CA LEU A 782 14.92 24.11 9.04
C LEU A 782 14.36 24.58 7.68
N ALA A 783 13.04 24.50 7.48
CA ALA A 783 12.40 24.92 6.24
C ALA A 783 12.54 26.44 6.04
N GLU A 784 12.39 27.25 7.08
CA GLU A 784 12.63 28.69 7.02
C GLU A 784 14.10 29.00 6.71
N GLU A 785 15.06 28.35 7.39
CA GLU A 785 16.50 28.50 7.10
C GLU A 785 16.88 28.15 5.66
N ILE A 786 16.30 27.07 5.12
CA ILE A 786 16.50 26.63 3.72
C ILE A 786 16.01 27.70 2.76
N ASN A 787 14.83 28.26 3.00
CA ASN A 787 14.25 29.31 2.16
C ASN A 787 15.06 30.62 2.25
N GLU A 788 15.47 31.05 3.44
CA GLU A 788 16.34 32.23 3.62
C GLU A 788 17.75 32.07 3.04
N TYR A 789 18.29 30.85 3.03
CA TYR A 789 19.55 30.55 2.36
C TYR A 789 19.42 30.72 0.84
N PHE A 790 18.49 30.00 0.21
CA PHE A 790 18.36 30.00 -1.25
C PHE A 790 17.68 31.26 -1.83
N LYS A 791 17.05 32.12 -1.02
CA LYS A 791 16.66 33.48 -1.45
C LYS A 791 17.86 34.26 -2.00
N LYS A 792 19.06 34.05 -1.47
CA LYS A 792 20.29 34.74 -1.87
C LYS A 792 20.80 34.20 -3.21
N PRO A 793 20.97 35.03 -4.27
CA PRO A 793 21.39 34.55 -5.59
C PRO A 793 22.71 33.77 -5.59
N SER A 794 23.67 34.19 -4.77
CA SER A 794 24.97 33.51 -4.56
C SER A 794 24.88 32.11 -3.94
N SER A 795 23.73 31.72 -3.41
CA SER A 795 23.48 30.39 -2.83
C SER A 795 22.75 29.44 -3.79
N LYS A 796 22.27 29.94 -4.94
CA LYS A 796 21.63 29.13 -6.00
C LYS A 796 22.67 28.51 -6.92
N ILE A 797 23.56 27.70 -6.36
CA ILE A 797 24.61 27.01 -7.14
C ILE A 797 23.94 25.90 -7.98
N SER A 798 23.89 26.10 -9.30
CA SER A 798 23.56 25.07 -10.32
C SER A 798 24.72 24.06 -10.49
N VAL A 799 24.40 22.89 -11.04
CA VAL A 799 24.92 21.60 -10.55
C VAL A 799 25.32 20.78 -11.84
N LYS A 800 26.61 20.30 -12.01
CA LYS A 800 27.27 19.59 -13.17
C LYS A 800 27.34 18.01 -13.40
N ASN A 801 27.51 17.04 -12.45
CA ASN A 801 27.39 15.56 -12.72
C ASN A 801 27.07 14.66 -11.48
N VAL A 802 25.94 13.89 -11.41
CA VAL A 802 25.33 13.30 -10.14
C VAL A 802 25.57 11.81 -9.90
N GLU A 803 25.34 11.42 -8.65
CA GLU A 803 24.99 10.08 -8.17
C GLU A 803 23.46 9.79 -8.13
N LYS A 804 23.11 8.55 -7.78
CA LYS A 804 21.76 8.11 -7.38
C LYS A 804 21.66 8.20 -5.86
N LEU A 805 20.46 8.34 -5.29
CA LEU A 805 20.17 8.39 -3.84
C LEU A 805 20.72 9.59 -3.06
N ALA A 806 21.49 10.49 -3.67
CA ALA A 806 21.99 11.71 -3.04
C ALA A 806 20.92 12.82 -2.92
N PHE A 807 21.15 13.79 -2.01
CA PHE A 807 20.23 14.87 -1.66
C PHE A 807 20.60 16.24 -2.25
N TYR A 808 19.58 16.99 -2.68
CA TYR A 808 19.70 18.29 -3.36
C TYR A 808 18.63 19.28 -2.89
N GLY A 809 18.86 20.57 -3.16
CA GLY A 809 17.82 21.59 -3.08
C GLY A 809 17.05 21.67 -4.41
N LEU A 810 15.78 22.02 -4.37
CA LEU A 810 14.99 22.35 -5.56
C LEU A 810 14.16 23.61 -5.30
N CYS A 811 14.19 24.56 -6.24
CA CYS A 811 13.27 25.69 -6.25
C CYS A 811 11.95 25.28 -6.95
N GLU A 812 10.82 25.41 -6.26
CA GLU A 812 9.49 25.26 -6.85
C GLU A 812 8.66 26.52 -6.55
N LYS A 813 8.37 27.30 -7.61
CA LYS A 813 7.79 28.65 -7.52
C LYS A 813 8.67 29.59 -6.66
N THR A 814 8.34 29.74 -5.38
CA THR A 814 9.00 30.62 -4.41
C THR A 814 9.57 29.84 -3.20
N LEU A 815 9.37 28.52 -3.15
CA LEU A 815 9.78 27.66 -2.05
C LEU A 815 10.96 26.77 -2.44
N PHE A 816 11.79 26.44 -1.46
CA PHE A 816 12.94 25.56 -1.62
C PHE A 816 12.76 24.28 -0.80
N HIS A 817 12.93 23.14 -1.47
CA HIS A 817 12.64 21.81 -0.93
C HIS A 817 13.90 20.94 -0.89
N ARG A 818 14.00 20.04 0.09
CA ARG A 818 15.00 18.97 0.09
C ARG A 818 14.48 17.79 -0.74
N VAL A 819 15.28 17.32 -1.69
CA VAL A 819 14.88 16.25 -2.62
C VAL A 819 15.99 15.23 -2.82
N GLN A 820 15.63 13.95 -2.94
CA GLN A 820 16.52 12.82 -3.22
C GLN A 820 16.39 12.38 -4.67
N VAL A 821 17.50 12.06 -5.33
CA VAL A 821 17.50 11.51 -6.69
C VAL A 821 17.17 10.01 -6.64
N VAL A 822 16.00 9.63 -7.14
CA VAL A 822 15.53 8.23 -7.15
C VAL A 822 16.05 7.49 -8.38
N GLU A 823 15.94 8.09 -9.56
CA GLU A 823 16.17 7.41 -10.84
C GLU A 823 16.91 8.28 -11.85
N ILE A 824 17.76 7.61 -12.63
CA ILE A 824 18.64 8.18 -13.64
C ILE A 824 18.05 7.75 -14.99
N SER A 825 17.27 8.63 -15.62
CA SER A 825 16.94 8.51 -17.04
C SER A 825 18.26 8.40 -17.84
N PRO A 826 18.39 7.48 -18.83
CA PRO A 826 19.66 7.24 -19.52
C PRO A 826 20.26 8.52 -20.11
N LYS A 827 21.60 8.62 -20.13
CA LYS A 827 22.23 9.60 -21.03
C LYS A 827 21.94 9.15 -22.46
N GLU A 828 21.43 10.06 -23.27
CA GLU A 828 21.81 10.04 -24.67
C GLU A 828 23.15 10.75 -24.84
N GLU A 829 23.70 10.58 -26.03
CA GLU A 829 24.98 11.11 -26.41
C GLU A 829 24.96 12.66 -26.32
N GLU A 830 25.96 13.19 -25.62
CA GLU A 830 26.35 14.61 -25.50
C GLU A 830 25.39 15.63 -24.83
N ASN A 831 24.17 15.28 -24.45
CA ASN A 831 23.29 16.25 -23.77
C ASN A 831 23.67 16.56 -22.30
N LEU A 832 23.36 17.80 -21.88
CA LEU A 832 23.68 18.38 -20.57
C LEU A 832 22.49 18.44 -19.57
N PHE A 833 21.24 18.30 -20.03
CA PHE A 833 20.05 18.80 -19.32
C PHE A 833 18.89 17.78 -19.25
N PHE A 834 18.39 17.38 -18.04
CA PHE A 834 17.25 16.44 -17.97
C PHE A 834 16.42 16.20 -16.72
N ASN A 835 15.17 15.80 -16.99
CA ASN A 835 14.31 14.74 -16.44
C ASN A 835 14.91 13.75 -15.42
N VAL A 836 15.42 14.22 -14.29
CA VAL A 836 15.68 13.37 -13.11
C VAL A 836 14.39 13.08 -12.39
N LYS A 837 14.18 11.82 -11.99
CA LYS A 837 13.12 11.45 -11.07
C LYS A 837 13.57 11.67 -9.64
N ILE A 838 12.91 12.58 -8.94
CA ILE A 838 13.22 12.96 -7.57
C ILE A 838 12.09 12.59 -6.60
N LYS A 839 12.43 12.38 -5.34
CA LYS A 839 11.50 12.28 -4.21
C LYS A 839 11.74 13.46 -3.27
N TYR A 840 10.70 14.17 -2.87
CA TYR A 840 10.78 15.25 -1.88
C TYR A 840 10.87 14.58 -0.51
N ILE A 841 11.99 14.71 0.19
CA ILE A 841 12.27 13.85 1.36
C ILE A 841 11.44 14.18 2.60
N ASP A 842 10.76 15.34 2.57
CA ASP A 842 9.94 15.86 3.67
C ASP A 842 8.44 15.90 3.35
N GLU A 843 8.07 15.75 2.07
CA GLU A 843 6.68 15.68 1.57
C GLU A 843 6.31 14.30 1.01
N GLY A 844 7.29 13.45 0.70
CA GLY A 844 7.13 12.09 0.17
C GLY A 844 6.77 11.98 -1.31
N ARG A 845 6.21 13.04 -1.92
CA ARG A 845 5.88 13.09 -3.36
C ARG A 845 7.09 12.84 -4.26
N ILE A 846 6.80 12.35 -5.47
CA ILE A 846 7.79 12.14 -6.54
C ILE A 846 7.45 13.05 -7.72
N SER A 847 8.46 13.57 -8.42
CA SER A 847 8.31 14.28 -9.69
C SER A 847 9.46 13.98 -10.64
N GLN A 848 9.31 14.35 -11.92
CA GLN A 848 10.42 14.50 -12.85
C GLN A 848 10.75 15.99 -12.99
N VAL A 849 12.02 16.35 -12.91
CA VAL A 849 12.51 17.73 -13.04
C VAL A 849 13.76 17.80 -13.90
N GLN A 850 14.01 18.96 -14.51
CA GLN A 850 15.25 19.20 -15.22
C GLN A 850 16.45 19.31 -14.26
N SER A 851 17.58 18.72 -14.65
CA SER A 851 18.81 18.64 -13.86
C SER A 851 19.32 19.97 -13.34
N TYR A 852 19.31 20.97 -14.20
CA TYR A 852 19.84 22.31 -13.91
C TYR A 852 18.96 23.11 -12.93
N HIS A 853 17.72 22.66 -12.65
CA HIS A 853 16.86 23.20 -11.59
C HIS A 853 17.28 22.75 -10.19
N LEU A 854 18.02 21.65 -10.08
CA LEU A 854 18.48 21.11 -8.80
C LEU A 854 19.74 21.86 -8.36
N LEU A 855 19.85 22.07 -7.04
CA LEU A 855 20.80 22.97 -6.39
C LEU A 855 21.63 22.24 -5.33
N HIS A 856 22.82 22.76 -5.00
CA HIS A 856 23.60 22.23 -3.87
C HIS A 856 22.75 22.26 -2.59
N LEU A 857 22.63 21.14 -1.88
CA LEU A 857 22.11 21.14 -0.51
C LEU A 857 23.29 21.15 0.48
N PRO A 858 23.58 22.26 1.19
CA PRO A 858 24.61 22.30 2.22
C PRO A 858 24.46 21.19 3.27
N ALA A 859 25.57 20.64 3.75
CA ALA A 859 25.57 19.51 4.70
C ALA A 859 24.72 19.77 5.96
N ARG A 860 24.71 21.02 6.48
CA ARG A 860 23.85 21.42 7.61
C ARG A 860 22.35 21.16 7.39
N PHE A 861 21.89 21.20 6.14
CA PHE A 861 20.50 20.93 5.76
C PHE A 861 20.24 19.44 5.47
N GLN A 862 21.27 18.60 5.57
CA GLN A 862 21.18 17.13 5.53
C GLN A 862 21.19 16.53 6.96
N CYS A 863 21.45 17.32 8.00
CA CYS A 863 21.56 16.86 9.39
C CYS A 863 20.23 16.33 9.98
N LEU A 864 19.07 16.89 9.61
CA LEU A 864 17.79 16.24 9.92
C LEU A 864 17.51 15.12 8.90
N PRO A 865 17.07 13.92 9.32
CA PRO A 865 16.71 12.86 8.38
C PRO A 865 15.51 13.23 7.50
N PRO A 866 15.19 12.44 6.45
CA PRO A 866 13.94 12.55 5.69
C PRO A 866 12.71 12.59 6.60
N GLN A 867 11.92 13.68 6.54
CA GLN A 867 10.75 13.85 7.43
C GLN A 867 9.46 13.20 6.89
N ALA A 868 9.44 12.76 5.62
CA ALA A 868 8.26 12.18 5.00
C ALA A 868 8.04 10.72 5.40
N VAL A 869 7.16 10.49 6.37
CA VAL A 869 6.62 9.15 6.72
C VAL A 869 5.44 8.82 5.80
N GLU A 870 5.32 7.55 5.39
CA GLU A 870 4.15 7.03 4.67
C GLU A 870 3.11 6.52 5.66
N PHE A 871 1.88 7.00 5.57
CA PHE A 871 0.78 6.65 6.45
C PHE A 871 -0.31 5.90 5.69
N ILE A 872 -0.73 4.76 6.24
CA ILE A 872 -1.80 3.93 5.66
C ILE A 872 -2.95 3.83 6.69
N VAL A 873 -4.12 4.37 6.33
CA VAL A 873 -5.36 4.21 7.11
C VAL A 873 -5.82 2.76 7.00
N CYS A 874 -6.00 2.10 8.14
CA CYS A 874 -6.15 0.65 8.17
C CYS A 874 -7.59 0.17 7.92
N ARG A 875 -7.71 -1.16 7.74
CA ARG A 875 -8.96 -1.94 7.73
C ARG A 875 -10.14 -1.37 6.90
N VAL A 876 -9.85 -0.63 5.83
CA VAL A 876 -10.83 -0.14 4.83
C VAL A 876 -10.26 -0.39 3.42
N LYS A 877 -11.12 -0.61 2.43
CA LYS A 877 -10.74 -0.89 1.02
C LYS A 877 -11.79 -0.32 0.04
N PRO A 878 -11.49 -0.19 -1.27
CA PRO A 878 -12.51 0.09 -2.28
C PRO A 878 -13.66 -0.92 -2.24
N ILE A 879 -14.86 -0.47 -2.63
CA ILE A 879 -16.04 -1.31 -2.82
C ILE A 879 -15.85 -2.29 -4.01
N ASP A 880 -16.74 -3.28 -4.17
CA ASP A 880 -16.92 -4.08 -5.41
C ASP A 880 -15.68 -4.84 -5.90
N ASN A 881 -14.79 -5.21 -4.96
CA ASN A 881 -13.50 -5.84 -5.23
C ASN A 881 -12.54 -5.03 -6.13
N GLU A 882 -12.80 -3.72 -6.29
CA GLU A 882 -11.94 -2.77 -6.99
C GLU A 882 -10.54 -2.73 -6.36
N ILE A 883 -9.52 -2.63 -7.20
CA ILE A 883 -8.11 -2.58 -6.77
C ILE A 883 -7.59 -1.14 -6.59
N GLU A 884 -8.25 -0.15 -7.20
CA GLU A 884 -7.86 1.26 -7.14
C GLU A 884 -8.99 2.15 -6.61
N TRP A 885 -8.65 3.08 -5.72
CA TRP A 885 -9.60 4.05 -5.16
C TRP A 885 -10.13 5.01 -6.24
N ASN A 886 -11.46 5.11 -6.35
CA ASN A 886 -12.09 6.05 -7.26
C ASN A 886 -11.66 7.51 -6.99
N PRO A 887 -11.30 8.32 -8.02
CA PRO A 887 -10.81 9.68 -7.84
C PRO A 887 -11.74 10.62 -7.07
N LYS A 888 -13.07 10.37 -7.07
CA LYS A 888 -14.04 11.11 -6.24
C LYS A 888 -13.66 11.04 -4.76
N VAL A 889 -13.38 9.84 -4.24
CA VAL A 889 -12.99 9.59 -2.84
C VAL A 889 -11.63 10.22 -2.53
N THR A 890 -10.64 9.98 -3.38
CA THR A 890 -9.28 10.53 -3.21
C THR A 890 -9.30 12.06 -3.17
N ARG A 891 -10.09 12.73 -4.02
CA ARG A 891 -10.25 14.20 -4.01
C ARG A 891 -10.95 14.70 -2.74
N TYR A 892 -12.01 14.03 -2.30
CA TYR A 892 -12.75 14.36 -1.07
C TYR A 892 -11.84 14.30 0.17
N ILE A 893 -11.16 13.17 0.37
CA ILE A 893 -10.23 12.97 1.48
C ILE A 893 -9.05 13.96 1.39
N CYS A 894 -8.50 14.19 0.19
CA CYS A 894 -7.43 15.17 -0.01
C CYS A 894 -7.84 16.58 0.44
N HIS A 895 -9.03 17.05 0.06
CA HIS A 895 -9.54 18.35 0.48
C HIS A 895 -9.81 18.42 1.99
N LYS A 896 -10.24 17.31 2.62
CA LYS A 896 -10.44 17.27 4.08
C LYS A 896 -9.12 17.27 4.85
N ILE A 897 -8.16 16.40 4.55
CA ILE A 897 -7.03 16.11 5.46
C ILE A 897 -5.71 16.84 5.13
N LYS A 898 -5.49 17.26 3.88
CA LYS A 898 -4.18 17.81 3.46
C LYS A 898 -3.88 19.12 4.19
N GLY A 899 -2.69 19.22 4.78
CA GLY A 899 -2.20 20.40 5.48
C GLY A 899 -2.83 20.66 6.85
N LYS A 900 -3.58 19.70 7.42
CA LYS A 900 -4.18 19.82 8.75
C LYS A 900 -3.58 18.79 9.72
N LEU A 901 -3.40 19.19 10.98
CA LEU A 901 -2.95 18.28 12.04
C LEU A 901 -4.06 17.28 12.42
N HIS A 902 -3.68 16.01 12.55
CA HIS A 902 -4.53 14.90 12.99
C HIS A 902 -3.83 14.15 14.13
N GLU A 903 -4.58 13.65 15.11
CA GLU A 903 -4.09 12.68 16.09
C GLU A 903 -4.32 11.27 15.53
N ALA A 904 -3.34 10.37 15.66
CA ALA A 904 -3.45 9.02 15.16
C ALA A 904 -2.81 7.99 16.08
N LYS A 905 -3.35 6.77 16.07
CA LYS A 905 -2.79 5.61 16.77
C LYS A 905 -2.00 4.75 15.79
N ILE A 906 -0.72 4.52 16.06
CA ILE A 906 0.10 3.61 15.25
C ILE A 906 -0.23 2.16 15.66
N VAL A 907 -0.64 1.37 14.67
CA VAL A 907 -1.02 -0.05 14.81
C VAL A 907 0.13 -0.98 14.38
N HIS A 908 0.91 -0.56 13.38
CA HIS A 908 2.09 -1.30 12.92
C HIS A 908 3.07 -0.36 12.19
N THR A 909 4.34 -0.73 12.12
CA THR A 909 5.39 0.00 11.40
C THR A 909 6.28 -0.96 10.64
N LEU A 910 6.66 -0.61 9.41
CA LEU A 910 7.55 -1.37 8.57
C LEU A 910 8.32 -0.41 7.65
N GLY A 911 9.65 -0.38 7.78
CA GLY A 911 10.48 0.63 7.12
C GLY A 911 9.98 2.05 7.42
N ASN A 912 9.78 2.82 6.35
CA ASN A 912 9.24 4.18 6.41
C ASN A 912 7.70 4.25 6.34
N THR A 913 6.99 3.13 6.57
CA THR A 913 5.51 3.06 6.54
C THR A 913 4.95 2.83 7.94
N ALA A 914 3.95 3.62 8.32
CA ALA A 914 3.17 3.50 9.55
C ALA A 914 1.69 3.25 9.22
N TRP A 915 1.14 2.17 9.76
CA TRP A 915 -0.28 1.83 9.67
C TRP A 915 -1.02 2.47 10.84
N VAL A 916 -2.02 3.30 10.55
CA VAL A 916 -2.74 4.12 11.53
C VAL A 916 -4.22 3.76 11.62
N ASP A 917 -4.72 3.53 12.83
CA ASP A 917 -6.16 3.36 13.11
C ASP A 917 -6.48 3.50 14.61
N PRO A 918 -7.32 4.48 15.01
CA PRO A 918 -7.92 5.51 14.16
C PRO A 918 -6.93 6.63 13.80
N MET A 919 -7.36 7.48 12.86
CA MET A 919 -6.76 8.77 12.54
C MET A 919 -7.88 9.81 12.58
N VAL A 920 -7.79 10.78 13.50
CA VAL A 920 -8.87 11.73 13.79
C VAL A 920 -8.39 13.17 13.71
N ARG A 921 -9.29 14.07 13.31
CA ARG A 921 -9.10 15.51 13.44
C ARG A 921 -9.66 15.95 14.79
N LEU A 922 -8.81 16.49 15.67
CA LEU A 922 -9.27 17.18 16.88
C LEU A 922 -9.30 18.69 16.67
N THR A 923 -10.36 19.33 17.14
CA THR A 923 -10.50 20.80 17.17
C THR A 923 -10.89 21.25 18.59
N ARG A 924 -10.27 22.33 19.06
CA ARG A 924 -10.50 22.90 20.39
C ARG A 924 -11.67 23.87 20.35
N LEU A 925 -12.61 23.72 21.29
CA LEU A 925 -13.73 24.66 21.42
C LEU A 925 -13.26 25.99 22.01
N SER A 926 -13.66 27.11 21.42
CA SER A 926 -13.44 28.45 21.94
C SER A 926 -14.10 28.62 23.32
N GLY A 927 -13.41 29.29 24.24
CA GLY A 927 -13.83 29.42 25.65
C GLY A 927 -13.48 28.21 26.55
N PHE A 928 -13.28 27.01 25.99
CA PHE A 928 -13.04 25.79 26.77
C PHE A 928 -11.60 25.26 26.66
N LYS A 929 -11.22 24.39 27.61
CA LYS A 929 -9.98 23.59 27.57
C LYS A 929 -10.20 22.19 26.96
N MET A 930 -11.32 22.00 26.26
CA MET A 930 -11.75 20.71 25.70
C MET A 930 -11.42 20.57 24.21
N LEU A 931 -11.07 19.36 23.81
CA LEU A 931 -10.86 18.94 22.42
C LEU A 931 -12.02 18.04 22.00
N VAL A 932 -12.59 18.28 20.81
CA VAL A 932 -13.67 17.48 20.24
C VAL A 932 -13.16 16.80 18.96
N ASN A 933 -13.59 15.56 18.75
CA ASN A 933 -13.36 14.82 17.51
C ASN A 933 -14.25 15.40 16.40
N GLU A 934 -13.63 16.05 15.41
CA GLU A 934 -14.28 16.69 14.27
C GLU A 934 -14.66 15.66 13.20
N TYR A 935 -13.77 14.69 12.94
CA TYR A 935 -14.02 13.53 12.08
C TYR A 935 -12.92 12.47 12.23
N ASN A 936 -13.26 11.21 11.94
CA ASN A 936 -12.32 10.10 11.75
C ASN A 936 -12.15 9.81 10.25
N VAL A 937 -10.91 9.82 9.75
CA VAL A 937 -10.60 9.68 8.32
C VAL A 937 -11.13 8.35 7.73
N ARG A 938 -11.14 7.27 8.52
CA ARG A 938 -11.75 5.98 8.12
C ARG A 938 -13.25 6.12 7.90
N SER A 939 -13.95 6.77 8.83
CA SER A 939 -15.39 7.00 8.76
C SER A 939 -15.75 7.93 7.59
N GLU A 940 -14.92 8.93 7.32
CA GLU A 940 -15.05 9.82 6.15
C GLU A 940 -14.97 9.05 4.82
N ILE A 941 -14.03 8.10 4.69
CA ILE A 941 -13.92 7.21 3.52
C ILE A 941 -15.20 6.36 3.36
N LEU A 942 -15.64 5.69 4.42
CA LEU A 942 -16.86 4.87 4.41
C LEU A 942 -18.12 5.71 4.09
N SER A 943 -18.19 6.94 4.61
CA SER A 943 -19.30 7.88 4.33
C SER A 943 -19.37 8.37 2.87
N THR A 944 -18.39 8.04 2.03
CA THR A 944 -18.51 8.23 0.57
C THR A 944 -19.34 7.15 -0.11
N GLY A 945 -19.59 6.00 0.54
CA GLY A 945 -20.26 4.84 -0.06
C GLY A 945 -19.43 4.08 -1.10
N LEU A 946 -18.24 4.57 -1.48
CA LEU A 946 -17.32 3.94 -2.44
C LEU A 946 -16.17 3.16 -1.77
N GLY A 947 -16.22 3.03 -0.44
CA GLY A 947 -15.30 2.21 0.35
C GLY A 947 -16.09 1.27 1.28
N THR A 948 -15.50 0.12 1.59
CA THR A 948 -16.06 -0.91 2.46
C THR A 948 -15.03 -1.38 3.49
N ASP A 949 -15.47 -2.08 4.53
CA ASP A 949 -14.60 -2.57 5.59
C ASP A 949 -13.63 -3.67 5.10
N ASN A 950 -12.49 -3.79 5.77
CA ASN A 950 -11.44 -4.76 5.47
C ASN A 950 -10.77 -5.23 6.78
N PRO A 951 -11.51 -5.89 7.69
CA PRO A 951 -11.04 -6.17 9.05
C PRO A 951 -9.74 -6.99 9.07
N GLU A 952 -9.54 -7.84 8.06
CA GLU A 952 -8.37 -8.72 7.95
C GLU A 952 -7.04 -8.00 7.67
N HIS A 953 -7.05 -6.81 7.06
CA HIS A 953 -5.87 -6.10 6.53
C HIS A 953 -4.62 -6.24 7.43
N ILE A 954 -4.72 -5.80 8.69
CA ILE A 954 -3.58 -5.81 9.63
C ILE A 954 -3.22 -7.24 10.07
N THR A 955 -4.19 -8.15 10.18
CA THR A 955 -3.92 -9.54 10.57
C THR A 955 -3.11 -10.27 9.49
N GLN A 956 -3.36 -10.01 8.21
CA GLN A 956 -2.63 -10.64 7.11
C GLN A 956 -1.18 -10.11 7.04
N LEU A 957 -0.97 -8.79 7.20
CA LEU A 957 0.37 -8.20 7.34
C LEU A 957 1.14 -8.76 8.54
N GLN A 958 0.49 -8.89 9.70
CA GLN A 958 1.13 -9.48 10.89
C GLN A 958 1.47 -10.97 10.70
N LYS A 959 0.68 -11.75 9.96
CA LYS A 959 1.02 -13.15 9.61
C LYS A 959 2.33 -13.22 8.83
N LEU A 960 2.51 -12.38 7.80
CA LEU A 960 3.75 -12.34 7.00
C LEU A 960 4.98 -12.03 7.86
N TYR A 961 4.87 -11.02 8.73
CA TYR A 961 5.97 -10.62 9.63
C TYR A 961 6.32 -11.74 10.64
N ARG A 962 5.32 -12.44 11.17
CA ARG A 962 5.53 -13.60 12.07
C ARG A 962 6.22 -14.77 11.36
N HIS A 963 5.78 -15.13 10.16
CA HIS A 963 6.39 -16.23 9.39
C HIS A 963 7.88 -15.95 9.11
N ARG A 964 8.24 -14.72 8.72
CA ARG A 964 9.65 -14.37 8.48
C ARG A 964 10.50 -14.43 9.76
N LYS A 965 9.98 -13.95 10.90
CA LYS A 965 10.67 -14.06 12.20
C LYS A 965 10.97 -15.51 12.59
N VAL A 966 10.04 -16.45 12.35
CA VAL A 966 10.26 -17.89 12.60
C VAL A 966 11.30 -18.46 11.64
N LEU A 967 11.23 -18.11 10.34
CA LEU A 967 12.17 -18.61 9.34
C LEU A 967 13.61 -18.17 9.59
N ASP A 968 13.82 -16.90 9.97
CA ASP A 968 15.17 -16.39 10.26
C ASP A 968 15.70 -16.93 11.61
N HIS A 969 14.84 -17.21 12.61
CA HIS A 969 15.24 -17.96 13.81
C HIS A 969 15.67 -19.40 13.47
N ALA A 970 14.92 -20.10 12.61
CA ALA A 970 15.26 -21.45 12.17
C ALA A 970 16.59 -21.50 11.39
N LYS A 971 16.88 -20.48 10.57
CA LYS A 971 18.17 -20.33 9.88
C LYS A 971 19.32 -20.07 10.86
N ASN A 972 19.11 -19.20 11.86
CA ASN A 972 20.12 -18.88 12.88
C ASN A 972 20.41 -20.05 13.86
N LEU A 973 19.55 -21.07 13.92
CA LEU A 973 19.74 -22.25 14.77
C LEU A 973 20.67 -23.32 14.18
N ASN A 974 21.14 -23.17 12.92
CA ASN A 974 21.99 -24.15 12.24
C ASN A 974 23.46 -23.71 11.96
N PRO A 975 24.27 -23.36 12.99
CA PRO A 975 25.72 -23.43 12.89
C PRO A 975 26.22 -24.82 13.36
N LEU A 976 26.41 -25.75 12.41
CA LEU A 976 27.15 -26.99 12.68
C LEU A 976 28.60 -26.64 13.07
N LYS A 977 28.96 -26.86 14.34
CA LYS A 977 30.29 -26.53 14.87
C LYS A 977 31.38 -27.36 14.20
N ILE A 978 32.21 -26.71 13.38
CA ILE A 978 33.55 -27.20 13.02
C ILE A 978 34.50 -26.80 14.16
N PRO A 979 35.28 -27.73 14.76
CA PRO A 979 36.25 -27.38 15.79
C PRO A 979 37.38 -26.49 15.28
N SER A 980 37.81 -25.52 16.09
CA SER A 980 38.96 -24.65 15.82
C SER A 980 40.28 -25.41 15.95
N LEU A 981 41.09 -25.42 14.88
CA LEU A 981 42.36 -26.16 14.85
C LEU A 981 43.56 -25.31 15.36
N GLU A 982 43.55 -24.94 16.64
CA GLU A 982 44.77 -24.43 17.31
C GLU A 982 45.76 -25.57 17.59
N SER A 983 46.35 -26.13 16.54
CA SER A 983 47.40 -27.15 16.63
C SER A 983 48.25 -27.23 15.37
N VAL A 984 49.27 -26.37 15.30
CA VAL A 984 50.67 -26.65 14.92
C VAL A 984 51.38 -25.30 14.72
N LYS A 985 52.23 -24.92 15.67
CA LYS A 985 53.38 -24.05 15.40
C LYS A 985 54.50 -24.93 14.86
N LEU A 986 55.18 -24.50 13.79
CA LEU A 986 56.62 -24.68 13.58
C LEU A 986 57.07 -24.01 12.27
N LEU A 987 58.31 -23.51 12.25
CA LEU A 987 59.10 -23.14 11.06
C LEU A 987 58.55 -22.01 10.17
N PHE A 988 58.67 -20.78 10.69
CA PHE A 988 59.32 -19.72 9.91
C PHE A 988 60.77 -19.62 10.39
N ASP A 989 61.74 -19.53 9.48
CA ASP A 989 63.08 -18.99 9.71
C ASP A 989 63.75 -18.65 8.36
N VAL A 990 64.90 -17.95 8.41
CA VAL A 990 65.76 -17.46 7.31
C VAL A 990 65.25 -16.21 6.57
N ASP A 991 65.91 -15.09 6.88
CA ASP A 991 65.85 -13.80 6.18
C ASP A 991 66.40 -13.85 4.74
N SER A 992 66.06 -12.83 3.94
CA SER A 992 67.04 -12.13 3.07
C SER A 992 66.53 -10.76 2.63
N GLN A 993 67.33 -9.72 2.85
CA GLN A 993 67.13 -8.37 2.30
C GLN A 993 67.94 -8.20 1.00
N VAL A 994 67.38 -7.51 0.01
CA VAL A 994 68.15 -6.71 -0.98
C VAL A 994 67.34 -5.42 -1.26
N TYR A 995 68.03 -4.32 -1.54
CA TYR A 995 67.49 -2.97 -1.74
C TYR A 995 67.94 -2.42 -3.11
N ASP A 996 67.20 -1.43 -3.63
CA ASP A 996 67.52 -0.51 -4.76
C ASP A 996 68.01 -1.05 -6.12
N GLU A 997 67.41 -0.54 -7.21
CA GLU A 997 68.10 0.42 -8.09
C GLU A 997 67.11 1.28 -8.89
N ASN A 998 67.61 2.28 -9.64
CA ASN A 998 66.88 3.55 -9.84
C ASN A 998 66.63 3.99 -11.31
N MET A 999 65.57 4.81 -11.45
CA MET A 999 65.32 5.87 -12.45
C MET A 999 65.18 5.59 -13.98
N GLU A 1000 64.08 6.15 -14.49
CA GLU A 1000 63.89 6.84 -15.79
C GLU A 1000 64.12 6.13 -17.13
N THR A 1001 63.01 5.83 -17.82
CA THR A 1001 62.63 6.62 -19.01
C THR A 1001 61.11 6.62 -19.25
N MET A 1002 60.57 7.71 -19.81
CA MET A 1002 59.14 7.80 -20.15
C MET A 1002 58.80 6.99 -21.41
N GLN A 1003 57.76 6.16 -21.38
CA GLN A 1003 56.47 6.38 -22.09
C GLN A 1003 55.58 5.11 -22.10
N ILE A 1004 54.25 5.33 -22.19
CA ILE A 1004 53.18 4.39 -22.59
C ILE A 1004 52.69 3.34 -21.55
N VAL A 1005 51.37 3.43 -21.26
CA VAL A 1005 50.44 2.50 -20.55
C VAL A 1005 50.53 2.32 -19.01
N THR A 1006 49.46 2.79 -18.36
CA THR A 1006 48.81 2.29 -17.12
C THR A 1006 47.41 2.94 -17.12
N PHE A 1007 46.27 2.38 -16.67
CA PHE A 1007 45.83 1.12 -16.03
C PHE A 1007 44.72 0.48 -16.91
N CYS A 1008 44.41 -0.82 -16.97
CA CYS A 1008 44.20 -1.86 -15.94
C CYS A 1008 43.04 -1.62 -14.95
N TYR A 1009 41.81 -2.06 -15.27
CA TYR A 1009 40.88 -2.67 -14.28
C TYR A 1009 39.65 -3.34 -14.93
N ASP A 1010 39.85 -4.46 -15.63
CA ASP A 1010 38.83 -5.54 -15.77
C ASP A 1010 39.40 -6.74 -16.56
N GLN A 1011 39.51 -7.92 -15.91
CA GLN A 1011 39.52 -9.30 -16.47
C GLN A 1011 40.17 -10.37 -15.57
N TRP A 1012 40.81 -10.03 -14.45
CA TRP A 1012 41.61 -10.99 -13.66
C TRP A 1012 40.94 -11.65 -12.44
N ILE A 1013 39.61 -11.81 -12.45
CA ILE A 1013 38.87 -12.60 -11.44
C ILE A 1013 38.25 -13.88 -12.03
N PHE A 1014 38.06 -13.98 -13.36
CA PHE A 1014 37.37 -15.12 -13.98
C PHE A 1014 38.23 -16.39 -14.17
N SER A 1015 39.55 -16.30 -14.00
CA SER A 1015 40.46 -17.44 -14.18
C SER A 1015 40.65 -18.29 -12.92
N MET A 1016 40.65 -17.69 -11.73
CA MET A 1016 41.08 -18.36 -10.49
C MET A 1016 39.96 -19.02 -9.67
N LEU A 1017 38.69 -18.89 -10.10
CA LEU A 1017 37.53 -19.55 -9.46
C LEU A 1017 37.10 -20.86 -10.13
N MET A 1018 37.56 -21.16 -11.35
CA MET A 1018 37.23 -22.40 -12.08
C MET A 1018 38.26 -23.52 -11.88
N SER A 1019 38.84 -23.63 -10.67
CA SER A 1019 39.87 -24.64 -10.34
C SER A 1019 39.66 -25.41 -9.03
N GLN A 1020 38.59 -25.14 -8.26
CA GLN A 1020 38.31 -25.86 -7.00
C GLN A 1020 37.00 -26.66 -6.93
N CYS A 1021 36.09 -26.54 -7.92
CA CYS A 1021 34.87 -27.37 -7.97
C CYS A 1021 35.02 -28.68 -8.80
N SER A 1022 36.21 -29.30 -8.79
CA SER A 1022 36.50 -30.52 -9.58
C SER A 1022 37.25 -31.63 -8.80
N ARG A 1023 37.35 -31.53 -7.46
CA ARG A 1023 38.10 -32.50 -6.64
C ARG A 1023 37.39 -33.04 -5.38
N ALA A 1024 36.07 -32.89 -5.29
CA ALA A 1024 35.26 -33.38 -4.15
C ALA A 1024 34.40 -34.63 -4.45
N TYR A 1025 34.42 -35.19 -5.68
CA TYR A 1025 33.52 -36.29 -6.08
C TYR A 1025 34.22 -37.57 -6.60
N CYS A 1026 35.54 -37.72 -6.37
CA CYS A 1026 36.32 -38.89 -6.78
C CYS A 1026 36.93 -39.69 -5.62
N TRP A 1027 36.25 -39.77 -4.46
CA TRP A 1027 36.73 -40.58 -3.31
C TRP A 1027 35.64 -41.39 -2.59
N CYS A 1028 34.68 -41.95 -3.34
CA CYS A 1028 33.69 -42.89 -2.81
C CYS A 1028 33.27 -44.03 -3.77
N LEU A 1029 34.02 -44.27 -4.86
CA LEU A 1029 33.65 -45.26 -5.90
C LEU A 1029 34.78 -46.19 -6.35
N TYR A 1030 35.84 -46.35 -5.54
CA TYR A 1030 36.95 -47.28 -5.86
C TYR A 1030 37.40 -48.19 -4.70
N ASN A 1031 36.53 -48.44 -3.72
CA ASN A 1031 36.70 -49.50 -2.73
C ASN A 1031 35.35 -50.16 -2.42
N CYS A 1032 35.33 -51.50 -2.35
CA CYS A 1032 34.17 -52.40 -2.12
C CYS A 1032 33.40 -52.94 -3.35
N ARG A 1033 34.10 -53.68 -4.21
CA ARG A 1033 33.63 -55.01 -4.66
C ARG A 1033 34.62 -56.06 -4.14
N VAL A 1034 34.16 -57.31 -3.94
CA VAL A 1034 34.92 -58.44 -3.32
C VAL A 1034 35.21 -58.18 -1.82
N GLN A 1035 34.36 -58.60 -0.89
CA GLN A 1035 34.25 -60.00 -0.46
C GLN A 1035 32.89 -60.37 0.17
N ALA A 1036 32.68 -61.66 0.45
CA ALA A 1036 31.38 -62.20 0.85
C ALA A 1036 31.25 -62.52 2.35
N GLY A 1037 30.10 -62.13 2.93
CA GLY A 1037 29.36 -62.87 3.95
C GLY A 1037 29.95 -63.06 5.35
N LYS A 1038 29.23 -62.54 6.36
CA LYS A 1038 28.87 -63.32 7.58
C LYS A 1038 27.75 -62.65 8.38
N ARG A 1039 26.97 -63.46 9.08
CA ARG A 1039 26.03 -63.03 10.13
C ARG A 1039 26.80 -62.50 11.34
N LYS A 1040 26.28 -61.48 12.03
CA LYS A 1040 25.86 -61.60 13.45
C LYS A 1040 25.06 -60.36 13.91
N GLN A 1041 24.28 -60.56 14.97
CA GLN A 1041 23.54 -59.50 15.65
C GLN A 1041 24.46 -58.65 16.52
N PHE A 1042 24.06 -57.41 16.79
CA PHE A 1042 24.13 -56.87 18.15
C PHE A 1042 22.77 -56.25 18.51
N THR A 1043 22.35 -56.48 19.75
CA THR A 1043 21.03 -56.08 20.27
C THR A 1043 21.17 -54.94 21.26
N LEU A 1044 20.21 -54.02 21.28
CA LEU A 1044 19.97 -53.13 22.40
C LEU A 1044 18.58 -53.39 23.00
N LYS A 1045 18.57 -54.06 24.16
CA LYS A 1045 17.54 -53.84 25.19
C LYS A 1045 17.89 -52.49 25.85
N GLY A 1046 16.97 -51.61 26.25
CA GLY A 1046 15.51 -51.72 26.29
C GLY A 1046 14.99 -51.88 27.72
N LEU A 1047 14.30 -50.85 28.24
CA LEU A 1047 13.46 -50.86 29.45
C LEU A 1047 12.62 -49.55 29.48
N GLY A 1048 11.31 -49.66 29.76
CA GLY A 1048 10.42 -48.54 30.14
C GLY A 1048 10.18 -48.57 31.66
N PRO A 1049 8.93 -48.51 32.19
CA PRO A 1049 7.63 -48.32 31.51
C PRO A 1049 6.61 -47.42 32.31
N TYR A 1050 5.30 -47.53 31.98
CA TYR A 1050 4.09 -46.92 32.60
C TYR A 1050 3.88 -45.40 32.35
N ILE A 1051 2.72 -44.86 31.92
CA ILE A 1051 1.30 -45.28 31.75
C ILE A 1051 0.37 -45.15 32.98
N SER A 1052 -0.37 -44.02 33.02
CA SER A 1052 -1.64 -43.71 33.72
C SER A 1052 -2.03 -42.24 33.42
N LEU A 1053 -3.25 -41.68 33.49
CA LEU A 1053 -4.70 -42.04 33.51
C LEU A 1053 -5.46 -40.67 33.30
N ILE A 1054 -6.78 -40.47 33.12
CA ILE A 1054 -8.02 -41.26 33.19
C ILE A 1054 -8.97 -40.84 32.01
N TRP A 1055 -10.30 -40.79 32.17
CA TRP A 1055 -11.33 -40.41 31.16
C TRP A 1055 -12.59 -39.79 31.83
N LEU A 1056 -13.62 -39.43 31.03
CA LEU A 1056 -14.98 -38.91 31.39
C LEU A 1056 -15.06 -37.40 31.71
N HIS A 1057 -16.11 -36.63 31.35
CA HIS A 1057 -17.44 -36.79 30.70
C HIS A 1057 -17.75 -35.45 29.94
N ASP A 1058 -18.67 -35.24 28.98
CA ASP A 1058 -19.68 -36.04 28.24
C ASP A 1058 -19.81 -35.45 26.78
N GLY A 1059 -20.86 -35.52 25.94
CA GLY A 1059 -22.26 -35.98 26.09
C GLY A 1059 -23.20 -35.76 24.87
N PHE A 1060 -24.40 -35.24 25.13
CA PHE A 1060 -25.59 -35.11 24.24
C PHE A 1060 -25.31 -34.62 22.79
N ARG A 1061 -25.57 -35.42 21.73
CA ARG A 1061 -26.86 -35.87 21.14
C ARG A 1061 -27.58 -34.78 20.31
N SER A 1062 -28.21 -35.07 19.17
CA SER A 1062 -28.35 -36.28 18.32
C SER A 1062 -29.07 -35.86 17.01
N ASN A 1063 -29.10 -36.56 15.87
CA ASN A 1063 -28.95 -38.00 15.57
C ASN A 1063 -27.84 -38.19 14.49
N SER A 1064 -27.81 -39.09 13.48
CA SER A 1064 -28.76 -40.10 12.94
C SER A 1064 -28.06 -41.25 12.18
N THR A 1065 -28.86 -42.19 11.69
CA THR A 1065 -28.49 -43.37 10.88
C THR A 1065 -28.02 -42.99 9.46
N VAL A 1066 -26.97 -43.54 8.84
CA VAL A 1066 -26.35 -44.90 8.82
C VAL A 1066 -27.03 -45.89 7.85
N GLN A 1067 -26.29 -46.23 6.78
CA GLN A 1067 -26.28 -47.56 6.16
C GLN A 1067 -24.80 -47.97 5.91
N PHE A 1068 -24.54 -49.28 5.89
CA PHE A 1068 -23.20 -49.89 5.80
C PHE A 1068 -23.29 -51.13 4.89
N PHE A 1069 -22.27 -51.38 4.06
CA PHE A 1069 -21.71 -52.70 3.67
C PHE A 1069 -20.50 -52.45 2.71
N PRO A 1070 -19.54 -53.39 2.53
CA PRO A 1070 -18.14 -53.00 2.76
C PRO A 1070 -17.07 -53.62 1.82
N CYS A 1071 -15.81 -53.31 2.15
CA CYS A 1071 -14.66 -54.24 2.12
C CYS A 1071 -13.92 -54.60 0.80
N LEU A 1072 -12.59 -54.51 0.93
CA LEU A 1072 -11.53 -55.42 0.44
C LEU A 1072 -10.84 -55.18 -0.92
N VAL A 1073 -9.54 -54.86 -0.79
CA VAL A 1073 -8.35 -55.49 -1.43
C VAL A 1073 -7.72 -54.84 -2.67
N ASN A 1074 -6.44 -54.47 -2.49
CA ASN A 1074 -5.38 -54.10 -3.45
C ASN A 1074 -5.68 -52.92 -4.40
N PHE A 1075 -4.84 -51.89 -4.48
CA PHE A 1075 -3.36 -51.90 -4.46
C PHE A 1075 -2.74 -50.79 -3.60
#